data_AF-A0A945LLP2-F1
#
_entry.id   AF-A0A945LLP2-F1
#
_cell.length_a   1.000
_cell.length_b   1.000
_cell.length_c   1.000
_cell.angle_alpha   90.00
_cell.angle_beta   90.00
_cell.angle_gamma   90.00
#
_symmetry.space_group_name_H-M   'P 1'
#
loop_
_entity.id
_entity.type
_entity.pdbx_description
1 polymer ?
#
loop_
_entity_poly.entity_id
_entity_poly.type
_entity_poly.pdbx_seq_one_letter_code
_entity_poly.pdbx_strand_id
1 'polypeptide(L)'
;MINRFIKSLSSMRFVVLLLLIFAFSIGYATFIENDFGTDSAKALIYNTWWFELLLIILGISLILNMIKHKVFRKEKLAILTFHLSFILILVGAAITRYTGYEGMMQINKGESKNTFISDGVFLQIKVHDKDNQYSLDKNMYLSGITKKFDHTPILKNLFSNYFSVSNSDLKNNFSISYSDFKTNLKDSVSKEISGITLSSSSNSEKKGTDLSVNEFLHKDILFEKEVRFKDVNFTVNNIQDSSVNFIVENDRVSCVSDYNISVSTMPPTGEPVIFMSGTEFEIKKMSLLDINGNKYMFGDFCYNQDTVSYSMSDNMDNSGNNPNRTIDELSLEVKVGNKTKKVNLRGRKGIPPSFTKFKLEDLYFTLSYGPKYYTLPFSVRLDSAEVDKYPGSENPSSYASQVTVIDGDNIFPFRIFMNNILNYRGFRFYQSNIDTETKNPQWTGLSVNHDWWGTLITYVGYSLMLLGMILSFVFKKTRFNALSKKLNKLTKSTLIILFSLFSFSSFSQSNHNYLDSIEKYKINEGHSEKFERLLIQHDGRTKPMSTFSSEIIRKISRSEKIYNQTPSQVLLGIICYPEIWSNIPLLKIQNEQILTELNSEDDLVSFNSLLSNDDRYVYYEETSSAFNKAESERSKREKELLKLWERINIFYSLKSTQIENSSLTIFPVEGNKKWKKRLELDTNNFKKLNELIFHNKTQDQIFKIVSEFPSEIQNDFSKHSPDFVKLYIHYLKLSYKENDCQTADSILSFLQEYQIDNGGDLIPSKWKLDLEIIYNKLNVFHKLFYFYFFSGLISLILLIFQMFYNNKWINKSIRIIKWIIISGIFIHTLGLIARWIISNHAPWTNGYEAMIYTVWATMLAGLIFSRKSDLTLSATTLVSSMLLLFTWISYLDPTITNVVPVLNSYWLMIHVSVIVSSYGFLIMGGFLGLLSLILMIFKSNKNKEIINSKISELTIINEKTLIIGLFMLTIGTFLGGVWANESWGRYWGWDPKETWA
;
A
#
# COMPACT_ATOMS: atom_id res chain seq x y z
N MET A 1 45.55 -6.31 33.52
CA MET A 1 44.93 -5.67 32.32
C MET A 1 43.53 -6.22 32.03
N ILE A 2 43.37 -7.54 31.88
CA ILE A 2 42.09 -8.24 31.61
C ILE A 2 40.96 -7.87 32.60
N ASN A 3 41.23 -7.85 33.91
CA ASN A 3 40.22 -7.46 34.91
C ASN A 3 39.74 -6.00 34.78
N ARG A 4 40.60 -5.08 34.32
CA ARG A 4 40.20 -3.68 34.05
C ARG A 4 39.31 -3.60 32.81
N PHE A 5 39.64 -4.38 31.78
CA PHE A 5 38.84 -4.49 30.56
C PHE A 5 37.43 -5.06 30.83
N ILE A 6 37.33 -6.19 31.53
CA ILE A 6 36.04 -6.80 31.94
C ILE A 6 35.21 -5.83 32.80
N LYS A 7 35.86 -5.08 33.70
CA LYS A 7 35.18 -4.07 34.53
C LYS A 7 34.62 -2.91 33.70
N SER A 8 35.28 -2.54 32.60
CA SER A 8 34.81 -1.53 31.66
C SER A 8 33.59 -2.02 30.87
N LEU A 9 33.66 -3.21 30.27
CA LEU A 9 32.53 -3.79 29.51
C LEU A 9 31.29 -4.06 30.39
N SER A 10 31.49 -4.44 31.65
CA SER A 10 30.38 -4.64 32.61
C SER A 10 29.91 -3.35 33.32
N SER A 11 30.34 -2.18 32.86
CA SER A 11 29.91 -0.90 33.42
C SER A 11 28.54 -0.49 32.87
N MET A 12 27.57 -0.19 33.74
CA MET A 12 26.25 0.26 33.28
C MET A 12 26.32 1.55 32.45
N ARG A 13 27.25 2.46 32.78
CA ARG A 13 27.46 3.69 32.00
C ARG A 13 27.93 3.40 30.58
N PHE A 14 28.80 2.40 30.42
CA PHE A 14 29.30 1.98 29.12
C PHE A 14 28.20 1.31 28.29
N VAL A 15 27.41 0.42 28.90
CA VAL A 15 26.26 -0.21 28.22
C VAL A 15 25.22 0.82 27.79
N VAL A 16 24.90 1.81 28.63
CA VAL A 16 23.99 2.89 28.25
C VAL A 16 24.54 3.70 27.07
N LEU A 17 25.85 4.01 27.06
CA LEU A 17 26.48 4.67 25.92
C LEU A 17 26.34 3.84 24.64
N LEU A 18 26.59 2.53 24.69
CA LEU A 18 26.44 1.64 23.53
C LEU A 18 24.98 1.57 23.05
N LEU A 19 24.01 1.52 23.96
CA LEU A 19 22.59 1.54 23.61
C LEU A 19 22.18 2.86 22.96
N LEU A 20 22.75 4.00 23.39
CA LEU A 20 22.51 5.29 22.74
C LEU A 20 23.12 5.35 21.34
N ILE A 21 24.33 4.83 21.16
CA ILE A 21 24.95 4.71 19.84
C ILE A 21 24.09 3.83 18.93
N PHE A 22 23.66 2.67 19.44
CA PHE A 22 22.78 1.75 18.72
C PHE A 22 21.46 2.41 18.30
N ALA A 23 20.79 3.09 19.23
CA ALA A 23 19.54 3.80 18.94
C ALA A 23 19.72 4.95 17.93
N PHE A 24 20.83 5.70 18.03
CA PHE A 24 21.15 6.76 17.07
C PHE A 24 21.43 6.19 15.68
N SER A 25 22.25 5.13 15.59
CA SER A 25 22.56 4.46 14.32
C SER A 25 21.30 3.96 13.62
N ILE A 26 20.42 3.28 14.35
CA ILE A 26 19.18 2.74 13.81
C ILE A 26 18.20 3.87 13.44
N GLY A 27 18.08 4.91 14.28
CA GLY A 27 17.24 6.07 13.97
C GLY A 27 17.72 6.85 12.74
N TYR A 28 19.03 7.00 12.56
CA TYR A 28 19.61 7.61 11.37
C TYR A 28 19.39 6.74 10.12
N ALA A 29 19.44 5.42 10.26
CA ALA A 29 19.14 4.49 9.17
C ALA A 29 17.73 4.64 8.61
N THR A 30 16.74 4.95 9.45
CA THR A 30 15.36 5.20 9.01
C THR A 30 15.25 6.42 8.10
N PHE A 31 16.02 7.49 8.36
CA PHE A 31 16.08 8.64 7.45
C PHE A 31 16.75 8.28 6.13
N ILE A 32 17.86 7.53 6.17
CA ILE A 32 18.53 7.05 4.96
C ILE A 32 17.58 6.18 4.13
N GLU A 33 16.83 5.29 4.77
CA GLU A 33 15.86 4.43 4.09
C GLU A 33 14.76 5.25 3.42
N ASN A 34 14.19 6.24 4.13
CA ASN A 34 13.15 7.10 3.58
C ASN A 34 13.62 7.88 2.34
N ASP A 35 14.85 8.40 2.39
CA ASP A 35 15.37 9.32 1.38
C ASP A 35 16.09 8.61 0.22
N PHE A 36 16.76 7.48 0.49
CA PHE A 36 17.67 6.78 -0.44
C PHE A 36 17.42 5.28 -0.59
N GLY A 37 16.41 4.75 0.08
CA GLY A 37 15.96 3.37 -0.05
C GLY A 37 16.59 2.35 0.89
N THR A 38 15.94 1.20 0.98
CA THR A 38 16.30 0.09 1.88
C THR A 38 17.70 -0.44 1.62
N ASP A 39 18.09 -0.61 0.35
CA ASP A 39 19.41 -1.11 -0.04
C ASP A 39 20.54 -0.15 0.42
N SER A 40 20.30 1.16 0.37
CA SER A 40 21.23 2.17 0.88
C SER A 40 21.39 2.12 2.40
N ALA A 41 20.28 1.98 3.14
CA ALA A 41 20.33 1.84 4.60
C ALA A 41 21.04 0.55 5.03
N LYS A 42 20.82 -0.56 4.30
CA LYS A 42 21.57 -1.82 4.49
C LYS A 42 23.06 -1.62 4.26
N ALA A 43 23.45 -1.01 3.14
CA ALA A 43 24.85 -0.81 2.78
C ALA A 43 25.61 0.05 3.81
N LEU A 44 25.01 1.15 4.25
CA LEU A 44 25.67 2.14 5.09
C LEU A 44 25.67 1.78 6.58
N ILE A 45 24.65 1.06 7.07
CA ILE A 45 24.52 0.83 8.52
C ILE A 45 24.43 -0.66 8.83
N TYR A 46 23.35 -1.33 8.42
CA TYR A 46 23.07 -2.69 8.92
C TYR A 46 24.07 -3.75 8.49
N ASN A 47 24.70 -3.59 7.31
CA ASN A 47 25.69 -4.54 6.80
C ASN A 47 27.14 -4.13 7.02
N THR A 48 27.38 -3.12 7.85
CA THR A 48 28.74 -2.68 8.17
C THR A 48 29.35 -3.45 9.34
N TRP A 49 30.67 -3.63 9.27
CA TRP A 49 31.43 -4.33 10.31
C TRP A 49 31.35 -3.63 11.68
N TRP A 50 31.24 -2.30 11.71
CA TRP A 50 31.17 -1.54 12.97
C TRP A 50 29.84 -1.75 13.68
N PHE A 51 28.76 -1.92 12.92
CA PHE A 51 27.43 -2.20 13.47
C PHE A 51 27.36 -3.62 14.03
N GLU A 52 27.94 -4.60 13.32
CA GLU A 52 28.12 -5.96 13.84
C GLU A 52 28.95 -5.97 15.13
N LEU A 53 30.07 -5.23 15.15
CA LEU A 53 30.92 -5.12 16.33
C LEU A 53 30.16 -4.51 17.51
N LEU A 54 29.34 -3.49 17.27
CA LEU A 54 28.47 -2.88 18.28
C LEU A 54 27.52 -3.92 18.92
N LEU A 55 26.86 -4.74 18.09
CA LEU A 55 25.97 -5.82 18.55
C LEU A 55 26.72 -6.88 19.38
N ILE A 56 27.92 -7.28 18.93
CA ILE A 56 28.77 -8.24 19.65
C ILE A 56 29.17 -7.69 21.03
N ILE A 57 29.62 -6.43 21.09
CA ILE A 57 30.02 -5.79 22.35
C ILE A 57 28.81 -5.67 23.30
N LEU A 58 27.62 -5.32 22.79
CA LEU A 58 26.38 -5.30 23.56
C LEU A 58 26.04 -6.68 24.13
N GLY A 59 26.12 -7.73 23.30
CA GLY A 59 25.89 -9.12 23.71
C GLY A 59 26.86 -9.61 24.79
N ILE A 60 28.16 -9.34 24.63
CA ILE A 60 29.17 -9.66 25.65
C ILE A 60 28.91 -8.89 26.95
N SER A 61 28.59 -7.60 26.84
CA SER A 61 28.30 -6.76 28.01
C SER A 61 27.05 -7.25 28.77
N LEU A 62 26.04 -7.74 28.05
CA LEU A 62 24.85 -8.37 28.62
C LEU A 62 25.21 -9.62 29.44
N ILE A 63 26.00 -10.54 28.87
CA ILE A 63 26.46 -11.76 29.54
C ILE A 63 27.25 -11.42 30.81
N LEU A 64 28.21 -10.50 30.72
CA LEU A 64 29.03 -10.07 31.85
C LEU A 64 28.18 -9.45 32.97
N ASN A 65 27.16 -8.65 32.62
CA ASN A 65 26.24 -8.08 33.59
C ASN A 65 25.36 -9.13 34.27
N MET A 66 24.90 -10.15 33.54
CA MET A 66 24.14 -11.27 34.12
C MET A 66 24.96 -12.03 35.16
N ILE A 67 26.25 -12.25 34.89
CA ILE A 67 27.20 -12.89 35.82
C ILE A 67 27.44 -11.97 37.04
N LYS A 68 27.79 -10.71 36.81
CA LYS A 68 28.09 -9.72 37.86
C LYS A 68 26.93 -9.52 38.83
N HIS A 69 25.70 -9.47 38.33
CA HIS A 69 24.49 -9.30 39.15
C HIS A 69 23.89 -10.61 39.67
N LYS A 70 24.58 -11.75 39.47
CA LYS A 70 24.19 -13.10 39.90
C LYS A 70 22.72 -13.38 39.56
N VAL A 71 22.37 -13.19 38.27
CA VAL A 71 20.99 -13.34 37.78
C VAL A 71 20.57 -14.81 37.66
N PHE A 72 21.52 -15.74 37.67
CA PHE A 72 21.34 -17.21 37.64
C PHE A 72 20.71 -17.84 38.89
N ARG A 73 19.87 -17.09 39.63
CA ARG A 73 19.20 -17.54 40.85
C ARG A 73 17.73 -17.82 40.56
N LYS A 74 17.14 -18.82 41.23
CA LYS A 74 15.74 -19.20 41.06
C LYS A 74 14.76 -18.04 41.34
N GLU A 75 15.10 -17.11 42.23
CA GLU A 75 14.25 -15.94 42.51
C GLU A 75 14.27 -14.88 41.41
N LYS A 76 15.26 -14.91 40.52
CA LYS A 76 15.43 -13.99 39.38
C LYS A 76 15.09 -14.64 38.05
N LEU A 77 14.39 -15.78 38.07
CA LEU A 77 14.12 -16.58 36.88
C LEU A 77 13.43 -15.78 35.76
N ALA A 78 12.47 -14.92 36.08
CA ALA A 78 11.83 -14.03 35.09
C ALA A 78 12.81 -13.09 34.38
N ILE A 79 13.77 -12.52 35.13
CA ILE A 79 14.79 -11.62 34.59
C ILE A 79 15.82 -12.44 33.79
N LEU A 80 16.20 -13.61 34.29
CA LEU A 80 17.12 -14.52 33.64
C LEU A 80 16.59 -14.95 32.26
N THR A 81 15.35 -15.44 32.19
CA THR A 81 14.74 -15.90 30.93
C THR A 81 14.62 -14.75 29.94
N PHE A 82 14.24 -13.56 30.41
CA PHE A 82 14.12 -12.36 29.56
C PHE A 82 15.46 -11.84 29.02
N HIS A 83 16.58 -11.98 29.76
CA HIS A 83 17.88 -11.53 29.23
C HIS A 83 18.55 -12.62 28.38
N LEU A 84 18.32 -13.89 28.72
CA LEU A 84 18.79 -15.03 27.93
C LEU A 84 18.17 -15.06 26.52
N SER A 85 16.92 -14.61 26.38
CA SER A 85 16.28 -14.52 25.06
C SER A 85 17.02 -13.61 24.10
N PHE A 86 17.52 -12.45 24.54
CA PHE A 86 18.28 -11.55 23.66
C PHE A 86 19.56 -12.20 23.12
N ILE A 87 20.24 -13.01 23.94
CA ILE A 87 21.43 -13.75 23.51
C ILE A 87 21.06 -14.75 22.41
N LEU A 88 19.99 -15.51 22.61
CA LEU A 88 19.51 -16.48 21.61
C LEU A 88 19.07 -15.79 20.32
N ILE A 89 18.37 -14.65 20.42
CA ILE A 89 17.96 -13.87 19.25
C ILE A 89 19.18 -13.37 18.47
N LEU A 90 20.20 -12.84 19.17
CA LEU A 90 21.45 -12.40 18.53
C LEU A 90 22.19 -13.55 17.84
N VAL A 91 22.27 -14.71 18.49
CA VAL A 91 22.90 -15.91 17.89
C VAL A 91 22.11 -16.39 16.68
N GLY A 92 20.78 -16.46 16.78
CA GLY A 92 19.91 -16.84 15.67
C GLY A 92 20.04 -15.88 14.49
N ALA A 93 20.05 -14.56 14.75
CA ALA A 93 20.24 -13.54 13.72
C ALA A 93 21.62 -13.65 13.02
N ALA A 94 22.67 -13.98 13.77
CA ALA A 94 24.00 -14.24 13.21
C ALA A 94 24.00 -15.48 12.30
N ILE A 95 23.31 -16.56 12.71
CA ILE A 95 23.18 -17.77 11.88
C ILE A 95 22.43 -17.45 10.58
N THR A 96 21.29 -16.75 10.66
CA THR A 96 20.54 -16.33 9.46
C THR A 96 21.42 -15.50 8.53
N ARG A 97 22.23 -14.58 9.08
CA ARG A 97 23.11 -13.70 8.28
C ARG A 97 24.14 -14.46 7.45
N TYR A 98 24.81 -15.45 8.06
CA TYR A 98 25.95 -16.13 7.42
C TYR A 98 25.57 -17.43 6.71
N THR A 99 24.42 -18.03 7.03
CA THR A 99 23.99 -19.32 6.46
C THR A 99 22.69 -19.23 5.67
N GLY A 100 21.88 -18.20 5.93
CA GLY A 100 20.61 -17.99 5.23
C GLY A 100 20.82 -17.44 3.83
N TYR A 101 19.97 -17.88 2.90
CA TYR A 101 19.92 -17.31 1.57
C TYR A 101 18.48 -17.23 1.07
N GLU A 102 18.19 -16.12 0.40
CA GLU A 102 16.87 -15.76 -0.11
C GLU A 102 16.97 -15.48 -1.61
N GLY A 103 15.85 -15.62 -2.31
CA GLY A 103 15.77 -15.35 -3.74
C GLY A 103 14.38 -15.41 -4.32
N MET A 104 14.32 -15.33 -5.65
CA MET A 104 13.10 -15.42 -6.43
C MET A 104 13.21 -16.47 -7.53
N MET A 105 12.13 -17.21 -7.72
CA MET A 105 11.95 -18.25 -8.71
C MET A 105 10.73 -17.91 -9.55
N GLN A 106 10.93 -17.53 -10.81
CA GLN A 106 9.85 -17.36 -11.78
C GLN A 106 9.67 -18.65 -12.58
N ILE A 107 8.46 -19.21 -12.61
CA ILE A 107 8.13 -20.45 -13.30
C ILE A 107 7.00 -20.18 -14.30
N ASN A 108 7.15 -20.63 -15.55
CA ASN A 108 6.08 -20.58 -16.53
C ASN A 108 5.17 -21.79 -16.43
N LYS A 109 3.92 -21.67 -16.91
CA LYS A 109 2.95 -22.76 -16.88
C LYS A 109 3.46 -23.98 -17.64
N GLY A 110 3.41 -25.15 -17.01
CA GLY A 110 3.93 -26.42 -17.52
C GLY A 110 5.45 -26.61 -17.39
N GLU A 111 6.19 -25.56 -17.06
CA GLU A 111 7.64 -25.61 -16.89
C GLU A 111 8.03 -26.17 -15.51
N SER A 112 9.05 -27.02 -15.48
CA SER A 112 9.67 -27.49 -14.24
C SER A 112 11.01 -26.79 -14.05
N LYS A 113 11.22 -26.14 -12.90
CA LYS A 113 12.47 -25.45 -12.54
C LYS A 113 13.06 -25.98 -11.25
N ASN A 114 14.37 -26.05 -11.21
CA ASN A 114 15.16 -26.32 -10.01
C ASN A 114 16.16 -25.19 -9.72
N THR A 115 16.04 -24.03 -10.37
CA THR A 115 16.95 -22.89 -10.19
C THR A 115 16.21 -21.62 -9.85
N PHE A 116 16.80 -20.81 -8.98
CA PHE A 116 16.27 -19.50 -8.58
C PHE A 116 17.39 -18.47 -8.49
N ILE A 117 17.04 -17.19 -8.63
CA ILE A 117 18.00 -16.08 -8.53
C ILE A 117 18.05 -15.54 -7.10
N SER A 118 19.22 -15.15 -6.62
CA SER A 118 19.38 -14.60 -5.27
C SER A 118 18.71 -13.23 -5.10
N ASP A 119 18.28 -12.91 -3.88
CA ASP A 119 17.78 -11.58 -3.53
C ASP A 119 18.93 -10.55 -3.47
N GLY A 120 20.10 -10.98 -2.99
CA GLY A 120 21.32 -10.17 -2.98
C GLY A 120 21.93 -10.00 -4.38
N VAL A 121 22.62 -8.89 -4.60
CA VAL A 121 23.36 -8.59 -5.84
C VAL A 121 24.82 -8.96 -5.64
N PHE A 122 25.39 -9.72 -6.57
CA PHE A 122 26.77 -10.18 -6.50
C PHE A 122 27.59 -9.61 -7.66
N LEU A 123 28.86 -9.30 -7.37
CA LEU A 123 29.90 -9.18 -8.37
C LEU A 123 30.50 -10.58 -8.57
N GLN A 124 30.21 -11.19 -9.71
CA GLN A 124 30.70 -12.51 -10.05
C GLN A 124 31.89 -12.36 -11.00
N ILE A 125 33.04 -12.86 -10.57
CA ILE A 125 34.30 -12.78 -11.29
C ILE A 125 34.74 -14.19 -11.59
N LYS A 126 34.86 -14.54 -12.87
CA LYS A 126 35.50 -15.79 -13.31
C LYS A 126 36.66 -15.45 -14.23
N VAL A 127 37.86 -15.86 -13.85
CA VAL A 127 39.10 -15.64 -14.61
C VAL A 127 39.71 -17.00 -14.89
N HIS A 128 40.13 -17.27 -16.13
CA HIS A 128 40.85 -18.50 -16.44
C HIS A 128 42.00 -18.26 -17.41
N ASP A 129 43.05 -19.07 -17.28
CA ASP A 129 44.27 -19.07 -18.11
C ASP A 129 44.36 -20.36 -18.96
N LYS A 130 43.18 -20.90 -19.33
CA LYS A 130 42.97 -22.23 -19.96
C LYS A 130 43.35 -23.46 -19.10
N ASP A 131 44.37 -23.35 -18.26
CA ASP A 131 44.83 -24.43 -17.36
C ASP A 131 44.19 -24.34 -15.97
N ASN A 132 44.10 -23.12 -15.42
CA ASN A 132 43.58 -22.84 -14.09
C ASN A 132 42.40 -21.88 -14.15
N GLN A 133 41.42 -22.05 -13.25
CA GLN A 133 40.24 -21.19 -13.14
C GLN A 133 40.14 -20.61 -11.72
N TYR A 134 39.95 -19.29 -11.64
CA TYR A 134 39.63 -18.56 -10.43
C TYR A 134 38.19 -18.06 -10.51
N SER A 135 37.40 -18.29 -9.47
CA SER A 135 36.03 -17.78 -9.37
C SER A 135 35.79 -17.14 -8.00
N LEU A 136 35.23 -15.93 -8.00
CA LEU A 136 34.84 -15.20 -6.80
C LEU A 136 33.44 -14.61 -7.00
N ASP A 137 32.53 -14.93 -6.08
CA ASP A 137 31.24 -14.27 -5.97
C ASP A 137 31.25 -13.38 -4.72
N LYS A 138 31.34 -12.07 -4.91
CA LYS A 138 31.33 -11.09 -3.81
C LYS A 138 29.96 -10.45 -3.72
N ASN A 139 29.32 -10.51 -2.55
CA ASN A 139 28.07 -9.81 -2.30
C ASN A 139 28.32 -8.29 -2.30
N MET A 140 27.48 -7.53 -3.01
CA MET A 140 27.66 -6.11 -3.25
C MET A 140 26.51 -5.33 -2.62
N TYR A 141 26.85 -4.44 -1.70
CA TYR A 141 25.93 -3.47 -1.12
C TYR A 141 26.36 -2.07 -1.57
N LEU A 142 25.94 -1.69 -2.78
CA LEU A 142 26.31 -0.41 -3.39
C LEU A 142 25.14 0.58 -3.26
N SER A 143 25.47 1.83 -2.94
CA SER A 143 24.51 2.93 -2.94
C SER A 143 24.95 4.06 -3.86
N GLY A 144 24.00 4.72 -4.51
CA GLY A 144 24.25 5.92 -5.32
C GLY A 144 24.74 7.11 -4.48
N ILE A 145 24.41 7.17 -3.19
CA ILE A 145 24.74 8.31 -2.32
C ILE A 145 26.21 8.36 -1.89
N THR A 146 26.92 7.25 -2.04
CA THR A 146 28.27 7.06 -1.48
C THR A 146 29.27 8.14 -1.94
N LYS A 147 29.07 8.67 -3.16
CA LYS A 147 29.83 9.79 -3.73
C LYS A 147 29.76 11.07 -2.89
N LYS A 148 28.63 11.35 -2.24
CA LYS A 148 28.47 12.56 -1.39
C LYS A 148 29.37 12.51 -0.15
N PHE A 149 29.72 11.31 0.32
CA PHE A 149 30.58 11.12 1.50
C PHE A 149 32.08 11.08 1.16
N ASP A 150 32.47 11.06 -0.12
CA ASP A 150 33.87 11.02 -0.54
C ASP A 150 34.66 12.29 -0.16
N HIS A 151 33.97 13.41 0.11
CA HIS A 151 34.60 14.68 0.51
C HIS A 151 35.00 14.73 1.99
N THR A 152 34.58 13.77 2.83
CA THR A 152 34.90 13.74 4.27
C THR A 152 35.79 12.54 4.58
N PRO A 153 37.07 12.72 4.98
CA PRO A 153 38.03 11.62 5.10
C PRO A 153 37.60 10.49 6.06
N ILE A 154 36.94 10.85 7.16
CA ILE A 154 36.45 9.90 8.17
C ILE A 154 35.26 9.10 7.65
N LEU A 155 34.31 9.77 6.99
CA LEU A 155 33.12 9.14 6.44
C LEU A 155 33.45 8.32 5.19
N LYS A 156 34.41 8.76 4.38
CA LYS A 156 34.95 8.02 3.24
C LYS A 156 35.42 6.62 3.67
N ASN A 157 36.25 6.51 4.70
CA ASN A 157 36.73 5.19 5.14
C ASN A 157 35.63 4.32 5.79
N LEU A 158 34.57 4.93 6.33
CA LEU A 158 33.48 4.20 6.97
C LEU A 158 32.39 3.74 5.98
N PHE A 159 32.20 4.48 4.89
CA PHE A 159 31.09 4.30 3.96
C PHE A 159 31.52 4.08 2.51
N SER A 160 32.81 4.07 2.15
CA SER A 160 33.25 3.95 0.75
C SER A 160 32.87 2.61 0.12
N ASN A 161 32.39 2.66 -1.13
CA ASN A 161 32.22 1.50 -2.01
C ASN A 161 33.54 0.89 -2.51
N TYR A 162 34.70 1.41 -2.07
CA TYR A 162 35.98 1.01 -2.63
C TYR A 162 36.31 -0.43 -2.27
N PHE A 163 36.52 -1.26 -3.30
CA PHE A 163 37.10 -2.58 -3.15
C PHE A 163 38.13 -2.81 -4.25
N SER A 164 39.15 -3.59 -3.90
CA SER A 164 40.08 -4.19 -4.84
C SER A 164 40.07 -5.70 -4.64
N VAL A 165 40.08 -6.44 -5.74
CA VAL A 165 40.29 -7.88 -5.77
C VAL A 165 41.56 -8.12 -6.55
N SER A 166 42.58 -8.68 -5.91
CA SER A 166 43.81 -9.12 -6.58
C SER A 166 44.02 -10.60 -6.33
N ASN A 167 44.59 -11.30 -7.32
CA ASN A 167 45.04 -12.67 -7.15
C ASN A 167 46.44 -12.83 -7.77
N SER A 168 47.31 -13.53 -7.05
CA SER A 168 48.69 -13.85 -7.42
C SER A 168 48.87 -15.28 -7.93
N ASP A 169 47.84 -16.12 -7.86
CA ASP A 169 47.98 -17.56 -8.09
C ASP A 169 47.86 -17.98 -9.58
N LEU A 170 47.56 -17.04 -10.48
CA LEU A 170 47.51 -17.25 -11.94
C LEU A 170 48.81 -16.71 -12.59
N LYS A 171 49.19 -17.22 -13.77
CA LYS A 171 50.47 -16.88 -14.46
C LYS A 171 50.70 -15.37 -14.62
N ASN A 172 49.64 -14.55 -14.60
CA ASN A 172 49.69 -13.10 -14.57
C ASN A 172 48.86 -12.55 -13.39
N ASN A 173 49.47 -11.67 -12.59
CA ASN A 173 48.77 -10.96 -11.52
C ASN A 173 47.69 -10.05 -12.13
N PHE A 174 46.46 -10.17 -11.64
CA PHE A 174 45.38 -9.26 -12.01
C PHE A 174 44.86 -8.50 -10.78
N SER A 175 44.41 -7.26 -11.00
CA SER A 175 43.69 -6.47 -10.00
C SER A 175 42.44 -5.85 -10.59
N ILE A 176 41.30 -6.01 -9.92
CA ILE A 176 40.02 -5.40 -10.28
C ILE A 176 39.67 -4.39 -9.20
N SER A 177 39.53 -3.12 -9.56
CA SER A 177 39.15 -2.03 -8.64
C SER A 177 37.82 -1.39 -9.03
N TYR A 178 37.07 -0.97 -8.01
CA TYR A 178 35.89 -0.13 -8.18
C TYR A 178 36.26 1.20 -8.85
N SER A 179 35.55 1.58 -9.91
CA SER A 179 35.69 2.88 -10.57
C SER A 179 34.50 3.79 -10.28
N ASP A 180 33.28 3.33 -10.59
CA ASP A 180 32.08 4.13 -10.43
C ASP A 180 30.82 3.26 -10.27
N PHE A 181 29.77 3.80 -9.66
CA PHE A 181 28.44 3.20 -9.60
C PHE A 181 27.38 4.26 -9.89
N LYS A 182 26.49 3.94 -10.82
CA LYS A 182 25.35 4.77 -11.20
C LYS A 182 24.07 3.96 -11.03
N THR A 183 23.14 4.51 -10.26
CA THR A 183 21.81 3.93 -10.05
C THR A 183 20.82 4.47 -11.07
N ASN A 184 19.77 3.71 -11.34
CA ASN A 184 18.60 4.17 -12.11
C ASN A 184 18.95 4.77 -13.49
N LEU A 185 19.84 4.14 -14.26
CA LEU A 185 20.19 4.64 -15.59
C LEU A 185 19.05 4.43 -16.59
N LYS A 186 18.42 5.52 -17.02
CA LYS A 186 17.60 5.48 -18.22
C LYS A 186 18.53 5.72 -19.41
N ASP A 187 18.45 4.86 -20.41
CA ASP A 187 18.99 5.20 -21.71
C ASP A 187 18.15 6.38 -22.21
N SER A 188 18.69 7.59 -22.12
CA SER A 188 18.17 8.65 -22.96
C SER A 188 18.62 8.35 -24.36
N VAL A 189 17.66 8.01 -25.20
CA VAL A 189 17.76 8.34 -26.61
C VAL A 189 17.96 9.86 -26.63
N SER A 190 19.19 10.32 -26.84
CA SER A 190 19.35 11.62 -27.48
C SER A 190 18.45 11.56 -28.69
N LYS A 191 17.45 12.45 -28.77
CA LYS A 191 16.73 12.68 -30.02
C LYS A 191 17.78 12.70 -31.13
N GLU A 192 17.58 11.84 -32.13
CA GLU A 192 18.52 11.41 -33.19
C GLU A 192 19.01 9.97 -32.98
N ILE A 193 18.09 9.04 -33.25
CA ILE A 193 18.42 7.66 -33.60
C ILE A 193 19.17 7.72 -34.93
N SER A 194 20.37 7.15 -34.99
CA SER A 194 21.09 6.97 -36.25
C SER A 194 20.38 5.88 -37.08
N GLY A 195 19.57 6.27 -38.04
CA GLY A 195 18.79 5.36 -38.90
C GLY A 195 18.34 6.04 -40.19
N ILE A 196 17.98 5.23 -41.19
CA ILE A 196 17.44 5.69 -42.47
C ILE A 196 15.92 5.56 -42.42
N THR A 197 15.20 6.67 -42.62
CA THR A 197 13.73 6.62 -42.68
C THR A 197 13.26 6.31 -44.09
N LEU A 198 12.55 5.20 -44.27
CA LEU A 198 11.88 4.84 -45.52
C LEU A 198 10.36 4.85 -45.31
N SER A 199 9.63 5.61 -46.11
CA SER A 199 8.15 5.58 -46.12
C SER A 199 7.62 5.21 -47.50
N SER A 200 6.53 4.45 -47.56
CA SER A 200 5.84 4.13 -48.83
C SER A 200 4.41 4.64 -48.77
N SER A 201 3.97 5.42 -49.76
CA SER A 201 2.55 5.77 -49.90
C SER A 201 1.81 4.67 -50.66
N SER A 202 0.72 4.14 -50.09
CA SER A 202 -0.23 3.29 -50.82
C SER A 202 -1.28 4.16 -51.49
N ASN A 203 -1.51 3.97 -52.79
CA ASN A 203 -2.67 4.54 -53.46
C ASN A 203 -3.95 3.75 -53.09
N SER A 204 -4.99 4.54 -52.79
CA SER A 204 -6.43 4.26 -52.88
C SER A 204 -7.00 3.03 -52.17
N GLU A 205 -7.55 3.23 -50.97
CA GLU A 205 -9.01 3.16 -50.72
C GLU A 205 -9.33 3.59 -49.29
N LYS A 206 -10.26 4.55 -49.15
CA LYS A 206 -10.77 5.02 -47.86
C LYS A 206 -11.72 3.98 -47.27
N LYS A 207 -11.47 3.52 -46.04
CA LYS A 207 -12.47 3.46 -44.95
C LYS A 207 -11.83 3.04 -43.61
N GLY A 208 -11.85 3.99 -42.66
CA GLY A 208 -12.08 3.76 -41.23
C GLY A 208 -11.04 2.97 -40.44
N THR A 209 -10.00 3.66 -39.97
CA THR A 209 -9.58 3.77 -38.56
C THR A 209 -8.35 4.69 -38.55
N ASP A 210 -8.40 5.75 -37.76
CA ASP A 210 -7.23 6.57 -37.47
C ASP A 210 -6.16 5.71 -36.81
N LEU A 211 -5.23 5.21 -37.61
CA LEU A 211 -3.94 4.74 -37.13
C LEU A 211 -3.13 5.99 -36.78
N SER A 212 -3.20 6.32 -35.50
CA SER A 212 -2.36 7.31 -34.83
C SER A 212 -0.90 7.17 -35.26
N VAL A 213 -0.24 8.33 -35.38
CA VAL A 213 1.15 8.60 -35.77
C VAL A 213 2.22 7.91 -34.87
N ASN A 214 1.88 6.88 -34.10
CA ASN A 214 2.78 6.18 -33.17
C ASN A 214 3.24 4.78 -33.61
N GLU A 215 2.90 4.29 -34.81
CA GLU A 215 3.42 3.00 -35.32
C GLU A 215 4.52 3.12 -36.40
N PHE A 216 4.90 4.35 -36.79
CA PHE A 216 6.02 4.57 -37.72
C PHE A 216 7.41 4.66 -37.04
N LEU A 217 7.48 4.52 -35.72
CA LEU A 217 8.73 4.52 -34.94
C LEU A 217 9.31 3.11 -34.69
N HIS A 218 8.81 2.06 -35.36
CA HIS A 218 9.22 0.67 -35.05
C HIS A 218 9.86 -0.14 -36.18
N LYS A 219 10.41 0.52 -37.20
CA LYS A 219 11.46 -0.10 -38.01
C LYS A 219 12.65 0.84 -38.14
N ASP A 220 13.35 1.03 -37.02
CA ASP A 220 14.74 1.44 -37.05
C ASP A 220 15.52 0.38 -37.86
N ILE A 221 16.04 0.74 -39.03
CA ILE A 221 17.11 -0.07 -39.63
C ILE A 221 18.35 0.25 -38.81
N LEU A 222 18.54 -0.52 -37.74
CA LEU A 222 19.79 -0.55 -37.00
C LEU A 222 20.91 -0.90 -37.98
N PHE A 223 22.04 -0.19 -37.89
CA PHE A 223 23.27 -0.56 -38.60
C PHE A 223 23.49 -2.08 -38.49
N GLU A 224 23.73 -2.74 -39.61
CA GLU A 224 23.99 -4.19 -39.74
C GLU A 224 22.76 -5.15 -39.74
N LYS A 225 21.51 -4.68 -39.71
CA LYS A 225 20.32 -5.56 -39.85
C LYS A 225 19.66 -5.50 -41.25
N GLU A 226 19.29 -6.68 -41.76
CA GLU A 226 18.47 -6.85 -42.96
C GLU A 226 16.98 -6.61 -42.64
N VAL A 227 16.33 -5.76 -43.42
CA VAL A 227 14.89 -5.48 -43.30
C VAL A 227 14.19 -5.71 -44.63
N ARG A 228 13.31 -6.71 -44.65
CA ARG A 228 12.43 -6.97 -45.79
C ARG A 228 11.20 -6.07 -45.76
N PHE A 229 10.91 -5.40 -46.86
CA PHE A 229 9.74 -4.54 -47.01
C PHE A 229 9.19 -4.59 -48.45
N LYS A 230 7.90 -4.97 -48.60
CA LYS A 230 7.19 -5.09 -49.90
C LYS A 230 8.03 -5.79 -50.99
N ASP A 231 8.62 -6.92 -50.63
CA ASP A 231 9.44 -7.80 -51.49
C ASP A 231 10.79 -7.25 -51.96
N VAL A 232 11.24 -6.15 -51.36
CA VAL A 232 12.62 -5.66 -51.51
C VAL A 232 13.31 -5.76 -50.15
N ASN A 233 14.54 -6.29 -50.16
CA ASN A 233 15.40 -6.33 -48.99
C ASN A 233 16.22 -5.03 -48.92
N PHE A 234 16.27 -4.41 -47.75
CA PHE A 234 17.08 -3.22 -47.49
C PHE A 234 18.11 -3.51 -46.39
N THR A 235 19.32 -3.03 -46.59
CA THR A 235 20.43 -3.16 -45.63
C THR A 235 21.16 -1.83 -45.46
N VAL A 236 21.84 -1.66 -44.31
CA VAL A 236 22.66 -0.47 -44.02
C VAL A 236 24.03 -0.92 -43.52
N ASN A 237 25.11 -0.48 -44.20
CA ASN A 237 26.51 -0.86 -43.95
C ASN A 237 26.78 -2.38 -43.92
N ASN A 238 25.92 -3.18 -44.55
CA ASN A 238 26.07 -4.63 -44.68
C ASN A 238 25.62 -5.07 -46.09
N ILE A 239 26.57 -5.18 -47.01
CA ILE A 239 26.28 -5.48 -48.42
C ILE A 239 25.81 -6.94 -48.54
N GLN A 240 24.59 -7.14 -49.04
CA GLN A 240 24.00 -8.45 -49.31
C GLN A 240 23.48 -8.55 -50.75
N ASP A 241 23.59 -9.74 -51.32
CA ASP A 241 23.06 -10.06 -52.64
C ASP A 241 21.52 -10.02 -52.62
N SER A 242 20.91 -9.57 -53.73
CA SER A 242 19.47 -9.37 -53.91
C SER A 242 18.85 -8.34 -52.95
N SER A 243 19.59 -7.28 -52.61
CA SER A 243 19.12 -6.22 -51.72
C SER A 243 19.52 -4.82 -52.18
N VAL A 244 18.85 -3.80 -51.63
CA VAL A 244 19.19 -2.39 -51.77
C VAL A 244 20.04 -2.01 -50.55
N ASN A 245 21.33 -1.82 -50.79
CA ASN A 245 22.34 -1.58 -49.78
C ASN A 245 22.62 -0.09 -49.65
N PHE A 246 22.39 0.48 -48.47
CA PHE A 246 22.81 1.84 -48.15
C PHE A 246 24.15 1.80 -47.41
N ILE A 247 25.13 2.53 -47.91
CA ILE A 247 26.45 2.69 -47.30
C ILE A 247 26.52 4.12 -46.76
N VAL A 248 26.78 4.26 -45.47
CA VAL A 248 26.83 5.53 -44.75
C VAL A 248 28.25 5.77 -44.25
N GLU A 249 28.93 6.75 -44.85
CA GLU A 249 30.28 7.19 -44.49
C GLU A 249 30.34 8.72 -44.40
N ASN A 250 30.76 9.26 -43.26
CA ASN A 250 31.07 10.70 -43.06
C ASN A 250 30.00 11.67 -43.64
N ASP A 251 28.74 11.56 -43.18
CA ASP A 251 27.58 12.34 -43.62
C ASP A 251 27.13 12.15 -45.09
N ARG A 252 27.67 11.15 -45.80
CA ARG A 252 27.21 10.76 -47.13
C ARG A 252 26.55 9.40 -47.08
N VAL A 253 25.43 9.26 -47.80
CA VAL A 253 24.75 7.98 -48.01
C VAL A 253 24.87 7.62 -49.48
N SER A 254 25.59 6.56 -49.80
CA SER A 254 25.57 5.91 -51.11
C SER A 254 24.63 4.72 -51.10
N CYS A 255 24.02 4.44 -52.25
CA CYS A 255 23.09 3.35 -52.46
C CYS A 255 23.65 2.44 -53.56
N VAL A 256 23.69 1.13 -53.29
CA VAL A 256 24.08 0.08 -54.23
C VAL A 256 22.96 -0.96 -54.23
N SER A 257 22.39 -1.23 -55.40
CA SER A 257 21.21 -2.10 -55.52
C SER A 257 21.38 -3.10 -56.64
N ASP A 258 20.93 -4.33 -56.42
CA ASP A 258 20.83 -5.37 -57.45
C ASP A 258 19.56 -5.23 -58.32
N TYR A 259 18.79 -4.18 -58.09
CA TYR A 259 17.65 -3.76 -58.90
C TYR A 259 17.96 -2.46 -59.64
N ASN A 260 17.31 -2.25 -60.79
CA ASN A 260 17.29 -0.94 -61.44
C ASN A 260 16.46 0.02 -60.59
N ILE A 261 17.05 1.14 -60.17
CA ILE A 261 16.40 2.13 -59.32
C ILE A 261 16.20 3.42 -60.10
N SER A 262 14.97 3.91 -60.15
CA SER A 262 14.66 5.26 -60.63
C SER A 262 14.59 6.22 -59.44
N VAL A 263 15.40 7.27 -59.46
CA VAL A 263 15.53 8.25 -58.35
C VAL A 263 15.05 9.62 -58.80
N SER A 264 14.19 10.24 -57.99
CA SER A 264 13.75 11.64 -58.17
C SER A 264 13.84 12.41 -56.86
N THR A 265 14.11 13.71 -56.89
CA THR A 265 14.12 14.57 -55.68
C THR A 265 12.74 15.17 -55.43
N MET A 266 12.41 15.54 -54.18
CA MET A 266 11.19 16.29 -53.86
C MET A 266 11.50 17.71 -53.36
N PRO A 267 10.93 18.77 -53.97
CA PRO A 267 10.04 18.74 -55.15
C PRO A 267 10.79 18.30 -56.43
N PRO A 268 10.08 17.72 -57.43
CA PRO A 268 10.70 17.16 -58.63
C PRO A 268 11.28 18.27 -59.51
N THR A 269 12.57 18.52 -59.35
CA THR A 269 13.35 19.41 -60.20
C THR A 269 14.11 18.58 -61.24
N GLY A 270 13.38 17.99 -62.19
CA GLY A 270 13.95 17.26 -63.34
C GLY A 270 13.28 15.92 -63.65
N GLU A 271 13.71 15.26 -64.73
CA GLU A 271 13.33 13.88 -65.05
C GLU A 271 14.02 12.89 -64.11
N PRO A 272 13.35 11.78 -63.73
CA PRO A 272 13.93 10.77 -62.85
C PRO A 272 15.17 10.12 -63.47
N VAL A 273 16.24 10.01 -62.66
CA VAL A 273 17.50 9.41 -63.08
C VAL A 273 17.46 7.91 -62.80
N ILE A 274 17.73 7.09 -63.81
CA ILE A 274 17.71 5.63 -63.71
C ILE A 274 19.13 5.13 -63.48
N PHE A 275 19.35 4.45 -62.36
CA PHE A 275 20.58 3.75 -62.03
C PHE A 275 20.41 2.26 -62.31
N MET A 276 21.36 1.68 -63.05
CA MET A 276 21.35 0.25 -63.39
C MET A 276 21.81 -0.59 -62.19
N SER A 277 21.34 -1.83 -62.11
CA SER A 277 21.78 -2.81 -61.10
C SER A 277 23.32 -2.83 -60.95
N GLY A 278 23.79 -2.82 -59.70
CA GLY A 278 25.21 -2.85 -59.33
C GLY A 278 25.95 -1.50 -59.43
N THR A 279 25.28 -0.41 -59.81
CA THR A 279 25.88 0.93 -59.81
C THR A 279 25.73 1.62 -58.45
N GLU A 280 26.83 2.14 -57.92
CA GLU A 280 26.83 2.94 -56.70
C GLU A 280 26.51 4.41 -57.02
N PHE A 281 25.53 4.98 -56.31
CA PHE A 281 25.18 6.39 -56.47
C PHE A 281 24.85 7.04 -55.13
N GLU A 282 25.13 8.33 -55.01
CA GLU A 282 24.82 9.11 -53.81
C GLU A 282 23.33 9.45 -53.76
N ILE A 283 22.68 9.17 -52.62
CA ILE A 283 21.27 9.50 -52.39
C ILE A 283 21.13 10.72 -51.48
N LYS A 284 20.27 11.66 -51.87
CA LYS A 284 20.01 12.88 -51.11
C LYS A 284 18.76 12.72 -50.24
N LYS A 285 18.66 13.53 -49.19
CA LYS A 285 17.44 13.63 -48.37
C LYS A 285 16.24 13.98 -49.26
N MET A 286 15.07 13.46 -48.91
CA MET A 286 13.82 13.67 -49.68
C MET A 286 13.89 13.16 -51.14
N SER A 287 14.62 12.06 -51.36
CA SER A 287 14.65 11.35 -52.65
C SER A 287 13.59 10.26 -52.70
N LEU A 288 12.87 10.15 -53.81
CA LEU A 288 11.91 9.08 -54.09
C LEU A 288 12.57 8.02 -54.98
N LEU A 289 12.62 6.81 -54.47
CA LEU A 289 13.15 5.59 -55.09
C LEU A 289 11.99 4.78 -55.66
N ASP A 290 11.99 4.54 -56.96
CA ASP A 290 11.05 3.62 -57.62
C ASP A 290 11.81 2.35 -58.01
N ILE A 291 11.43 1.24 -57.38
CA ILE A 291 12.06 -0.08 -57.53
C ILE A 291 10.95 -1.06 -57.87
N ASN A 292 10.98 -1.62 -59.09
CA ASN A 292 9.96 -2.56 -59.60
C ASN A 292 8.51 -2.04 -59.48
N GLY A 293 8.28 -0.72 -59.60
CA GLY A 293 6.95 -0.09 -59.50
C GLY A 293 6.51 0.26 -58.08
N ASN A 294 7.32 -0.07 -57.06
CA ASN A 294 7.10 0.33 -55.67
C ASN A 294 7.89 1.61 -55.36
N LYS A 295 7.17 2.62 -54.84
CA LYS A 295 7.76 3.92 -54.48
C LYS A 295 8.12 3.98 -53.00
N TYR A 296 9.38 4.30 -52.72
CA TYR A 296 9.93 4.50 -51.39
C TYR A 296 10.48 5.92 -51.28
N MET A 297 10.07 6.66 -50.26
CA MET A 297 10.62 7.97 -49.95
C MET A 297 11.76 7.81 -48.94
N PHE A 298 12.95 8.23 -49.35
CA PHE A 298 14.11 8.40 -48.50
C PHE A 298 13.96 9.73 -47.73
N GLY A 299 13.67 9.64 -46.44
CA GLY A 299 13.38 10.78 -45.58
C GLY A 299 14.65 11.46 -45.08
N ASP A 300 14.92 11.29 -43.78
CA ASP A 300 16.07 11.85 -43.08
C ASP A 300 17.03 10.75 -42.62
N PHE A 301 18.31 11.12 -42.44
CA PHE A 301 19.34 10.27 -41.84
C PHE A 301 20.13 11.08 -40.80
N CYS A 302 20.39 10.47 -39.65
CA CYS A 302 21.17 11.04 -38.55
C CYS A 302 22.41 10.18 -38.29
N TYR A 303 23.53 10.81 -37.94
CA TYR A 303 24.75 10.15 -37.50
C TYR A 303 25.14 10.76 -36.14
N ASN A 304 25.11 9.97 -35.06
CA ASN A 304 25.64 10.45 -33.79
C ASN A 304 26.49 9.39 -33.06
N GLN A 305 27.64 9.86 -32.57
CA GLN A 305 28.55 9.16 -31.66
C GLN A 305 28.09 9.37 -30.21
N ASP A 306 28.23 8.32 -29.41
CA ASP A 306 28.04 8.23 -27.96
C ASP A 306 26.61 8.36 -27.41
N THR A 307 26.03 7.21 -27.06
CA THR A 307 24.90 7.14 -26.12
C THR A 307 25.35 7.60 -24.73
N VAL A 308 24.93 8.79 -24.33
CA VAL A 308 25.15 9.29 -22.96
C VAL A 308 24.02 8.77 -22.07
N SER A 309 24.24 7.70 -21.32
CA SER A 309 23.32 7.29 -20.25
C SER A 309 23.44 8.24 -19.06
N TYR A 310 22.34 8.90 -18.66
CA TYR A 310 22.30 9.74 -17.45
C TYR A 310 21.53 9.07 -16.31
N SER A 311 21.95 9.37 -15.06
CA SER A 311 21.22 8.98 -13.85
C SER A 311 20.02 9.90 -13.66
N MET A 312 18.83 9.36 -13.46
CA MET A 312 17.60 10.14 -13.29
C MET A 312 17.54 10.81 -11.91
N SER A 313 18.18 10.23 -10.90
CA SER A 313 18.31 10.78 -9.55
C SER A 313 19.35 10.00 -8.71
N ASP A 314 19.94 10.65 -7.71
CA ASP A 314 20.77 10.00 -6.68
C ASP A 314 19.92 9.20 -5.65
N ASN A 315 18.58 9.29 -5.74
CA ASN A 315 17.66 8.70 -4.77
C ASN A 315 17.05 7.42 -5.38
N MET A 316 17.18 6.27 -4.69
CA MET A 316 16.47 5.05 -5.11
C MET A 316 14.96 5.22 -4.85
N ASP A 317 14.16 5.04 -5.89
CA ASP A 317 12.70 5.00 -5.81
C ASP A 317 12.26 3.87 -4.87
N ASN A 318 11.57 4.17 -3.77
CA ASN A 318 11.29 3.26 -2.64
C ASN A 318 10.23 2.18 -2.92
N SER A 319 9.80 2.04 -4.18
CA SER A 319 8.75 1.13 -4.59
C SER A 319 9.32 -0.18 -5.17
N GLY A 320 9.29 -1.25 -4.38
CA GLY A 320 9.69 -2.60 -4.81
C GLY A 320 8.89 -3.20 -5.97
N ASN A 321 7.88 -2.48 -6.48
CA ASN A 321 6.95 -2.92 -7.53
C ASN A 321 6.85 -1.95 -8.73
N ASN A 322 7.77 -1.00 -8.91
CA ASN A 322 7.69 -0.09 -10.06
C ASN A 322 8.26 -0.74 -11.33
N PRO A 323 7.45 -1.00 -12.38
CA PRO A 323 7.94 -1.52 -13.66
C PRO A 323 8.88 -0.55 -14.37
N ASN A 324 8.92 0.72 -13.96
CA ASN A 324 9.78 1.77 -14.52
C ASN A 324 11.16 1.91 -13.85
N ARG A 325 11.51 1.08 -12.86
CA ARG A 325 12.90 1.08 -12.36
C ARG A 325 13.83 0.74 -13.53
N THR A 326 14.91 1.49 -13.64
CA THR A 326 15.94 1.36 -14.67
C THR A 326 17.05 0.39 -14.21
N ILE A 327 18.08 0.17 -15.04
CA ILE A 327 19.20 -0.76 -14.75
C ILE A 327 20.31 0.03 -14.02
N ASP A 328 21.00 -0.60 -13.06
CA ASP A 328 22.19 0.01 -12.43
C ASP A 328 23.45 -0.37 -13.22
N GLU A 329 24.46 0.51 -13.21
CA GLU A 329 25.75 0.26 -13.84
C GLU A 329 26.89 0.37 -12.84
N LEU A 330 27.68 -0.71 -12.75
CA LEU A 330 28.92 -0.79 -12.00
C LEU A 330 30.09 -0.71 -12.97
N SER A 331 30.88 0.36 -12.89
CA SER A 331 32.13 0.51 -13.62
C SER A 331 33.30 -0.03 -12.80
N LEU A 332 34.09 -0.91 -13.42
CA LEU A 332 35.28 -1.53 -12.85
C LEU A 332 36.51 -1.22 -13.71
N GLU A 333 37.67 -1.13 -13.06
CA GLU A 333 38.97 -1.02 -13.71
C GLU A 333 39.73 -2.34 -13.51
N VAL A 334 40.05 -3.02 -14.60
CA VAL A 334 40.73 -4.32 -14.61
C VAL A 334 42.16 -4.12 -15.10
N LYS A 335 43.15 -4.46 -14.26
CA LYS A 335 44.57 -4.40 -14.59
C LYS A 335 45.18 -5.79 -14.64
N VAL A 336 45.96 -6.06 -15.68
CA VAL A 336 46.81 -7.26 -15.82
C VAL A 336 48.16 -6.76 -16.30
N GLY A 337 49.21 -6.98 -15.52
CA GLY A 337 50.54 -6.39 -15.77
C GLY A 337 50.48 -4.86 -15.88
N ASN A 338 50.85 -4.32 -17.05
CA ASN A 338 50.82 -2.88 -17.34
C ASN A 338 49.55 -2.43 -18.11
N LYS A 339 48.66 -3.35 -18.49
CA LYS A 339 47.45 -3.02 -19.26
C LYS A 339 46.25 -2.84 -18.35
N THR A 340 45.48 -1.80 -18.62
CA THR A 340 44.27 -1.44 -17.88
C THR A 340 43.08 -1.41 -18.84
N LYS A 341 41.96 -2.00 -18.45
CA LYS A 341 40.69 -1.95 -19.19
C LYS A 341 39.54 -1.56 -18.27
N LYS A 342 38.76 -0.55 -18.67
CA LYS A 342 37.51 -0.18 -17.99
C LYS A 342 36.37 -1.06 -18.49
N VAL A 343 35.56 -1.59 -17.58
CA VAL A 343 34.43 -2.49 -17.88
C VAL A 343 33.19 -1.97 -17.16
N ASN A 344 32.10 -1.81 -17.89
CA ASN A 344 30.80 -1.43 -17.33
C ASN A 344 29.92 -2.68 -17.26
N LEU A 345 29.43 -2.99 -16.06
CA LEU A 345 28.55 -4.11 -15.79
C LEU A 345 27.16 -3.58 -15.47
N ARG A 346 26.17 -3.98 -16.26
CA ARG A 346 24.78 -3.58 -16.10
C ARG A 346 24.00 -4.71 -15.43
N GLY A 347 23.26 -4.38 -14.38
CA GLY A 347 22.38 -5.33 -13.70
C GLY A 347 21.72 -4.73 -12.46
N ARG A 348 20.80 -5.48 -11.86
CA ARG A 348 20.09 -5.06 -10.65
C ARG A 348 19.48 -6.25 -9.92
N LYS A 349 19.05 -6.02 -8.69
CA LYS A 349 18.24 -6.95 -7.91
C LYS A 349 17.01 -7.43 -8.70
N GLY A 350 16.76 -8.74 -8.69
CA GLY A 350 15.59 -9.36 -9.33
C GLY A 350 15.68 -9.56 -10.85
N ILE A 351 16.72 -9.06 -11.53
CA ILE A 351 16.97 -9.36 -12.95
C ILE A 351 18.05 -10.45 -13.06
N PRO A 352 17.89 -11.46 -13.92
CA PRO A 352 18.95 -12.40 -14.26
C PRO A 352 20.30 -11.72 -14.58
N PRO A 353 21.44 -12.23 -14.09
CA PRO A 353 22.74 -11.60 -14.32
C PRO A 353 23.13 -11.65 -15.80
N SER A 354 23.67 -10.54 -16.31
CA SER A 354 24.30 -10.48 -17.64
C SER A 354 25.82 -10.62 -17.50
N PHE A 355 26.41 -11.51 -18.30
CA PHE A 355 27.84 -11.82 -18.23
C PHE A 355 28.61 -11.13 -19.36
N THR A 356 29.51 -10.22 -18.98
CA THR A 356 30.46 -9.58 -19.89
C THR A 356 31.73 -10.41 -19.98
N LYS A 357 32.06 -10.89 -21.18
CA LYS A 357 33.26 -11.69 -21.45
C LYS A 357 34.28 -10.89 -22.23
N PHE A 358 35.54 -10.93 -21.81
CA PHE A 358 36.63 -10.32 -22.57
C PHE A 358 37.97 -11.00 -22.26
N LYS A 359 38.93 -10.85 -23.18
CA LYS A 359 40.32 -11.27 -22.98
C LYS A 359 41.19 -10.06 -22.68
N LEU A 360 42.12 -10.18 -21.74
CA LEU A 360 43.16 -9.19 -21.48
C LEU A 360 44.48 -9.94 -21.26
N GLU A 361 45.43 -9.71 -22.16
CA GLU A 361 46.67 -10.51 -22.27
C GLU A 361 46.35 -12.01 -22.40
N ASP A 362 46.87 -12.87 -21.53
CA ASP A 362 46.62 -14.32 -21.58
C ASP A 362 45.40 -14.77 -20.76
N LEU A 363 44.77 -13.85 -20.01
CA LEU A 363 43.65 -14.16 -19.13
C LEU A 363 42.29 -13.89 -19.80
N TYR A 364 41.36 -14.82 -19.59
CA TYR A 364 39.97 -14.72 -20.02
C TYR A 364 39.08 -14.36 -18.82
N PHE A 365 38.42 -13.22 -18.91
CA PHE A 365 37.54 -12.69 -17.87
C PHE A 365 36.08 -12.89 -18.26
N THR A 366 35.27 -13.36 -17.30
CA THR A 366 33.80 -13.34 -17.33
C THR A 366 33.34 -12.64 -16.07
N LEU A 367 32.78 -11.44 -16.22
CA LEU A 367 32.32 -10.59 -15.13
C LEU A 367 30.81 -10.39 -15.22
N SER A 368 30.09 -10.41 -14.10
CA SER A 368 28.69 -9.98 -14.03
C SER A 368 28.42 -9.19 -12.77
N TYR A 369 27.47 -8.27 -12.85
CA TYR A 369 26.89 -7.57 -11.71
C TYR A 369 25.39 -7.89 -11.68
N GLY A 370 24.95 -8.65 -10.68
CA GLY A 370 23.56 -9.08 -10.60
C GLY A 370 23.35 -10.23 -9.60
N PRO A 371 22.09 -10.65 -9.38
CA PRO A 371 21.73 -11.88 -8.69
C PRO A 371 22.53 -13.08 -9.18
N LYS A 372 22.93 -13.97 -8.28
CA LYS A 372 23.51 -15.27 -8.67
C LYS A 372 22.44 -16.35 -8.68
N TYR A 373 22.69 -17.43 -9.43
CA TYR A 373 21.80 -18.58 -9.46
C TYR A 373 22.10 -19.55 -8.31
N TYR A 374 21.04 -20.03 -7.66
CA TYR A 374 21.07 -21.16 -6.74
C TYR A 374 20.32 -22.35 -7.35
N THR A 375 20.83 -23.57 -7.11
CA THR A 375 20.22 -24.82 -7.54
C THR A 375 19.55 -25.54 -6.36
N LEU A 376 18.31 -25.98 -6.55
CA LEU A 376 17.56 -26.79 -5.61
C LEU A 376 17.89 -28.28 -5.82
N PRO A 377 17.80 -29.09 -4.75
CA PRO A 377 17.96 -30.54 -4.84
C PRO A 377 16.72 -31.27 -5.38
N PHE A 378 15.65 -30.54 -5.74
CA PHE A 378 14.39 -31.03 -6.32
C PHE A 378 13.88 -29.99 -7.34
N SER A 379 12.88 -30.34 -8.14
CA SER A 379 12.25 -29.40 -9.08
C SER A 379 10.81 -29.09 -8.72
N VAL A 380 10.36 -27.88 -9.05
CA VAL A 380 9.00 -27.41 -8.87
C VAL A 380 8.41 -27.12 -10.24
N ARG A 381 7.29 -27.75 -10.57
CA ARG A 381 6.54 -27.50 -11.81
C ARG A 381 5.30 -26.67 -11.52
N LEU A 382 5.02 -25.65 -12.34
CA LEU A 382 3.78 -24.90 -12.26
C LEU A 382 2.69 -25.58 -13.11
N ASP A 383 1.61 -26.04 -12.49
CA ASP A 383 0.49 -26.65 -13.20
C ASP A 383 -0.55 -25.59 -13.61
N SER A 384 -0.93 -24.70 -12.68
CA SER A 384 -1.79 -23.54 -12.94
C SER A 384 -1.50 -22.39 -11.97
N ALA A 385 -1.80 -21.17 -12.39
CA ALA A 385 -1.74 -19.97 -11.58
C ALA A 385 -3.10 -19.26 -11.66
N GLU A 386 -3.62 -18.80 -10.52
CA GLU A 386 -4.99 -18.34 -10.33
C GLU A 386 -5.01 -17.04 -9.52
N VAL A 387 -5.83 -16.08 -9.95
CA VAL A 387 -6.15 -14.88 -9.18
C VAL A 387 -7.63 -14.94 -8.83
N ASP A 388 -7.92 -15.37 -7.60
CA ASP A 388 -9.29 -15.33 -7.08
C ASP A 388 -9.66 -13.87 -6.82
N LYS A 389 -10.87 -13.47 -7.20
CA LYS A 389 -11.40 -12.11 -7.02
C LYS A 389 -12.63 -12.11 -6.12
N TYR A 390 -12.89 -10.98 -5.47
CA TYR A 390 -14.13 -10.80 -4.74
C TYR A 390 -15.35 -10.77 -5.71
N PRO A 391 -16.51 -11.33 -5.32
CA PRO A 391 -17.71 -11.34 -6.15
C PRO A 391 -18.11 -9.95 -6.66
N GLY A 392 -18.11 -9.74 -7.98
CA GLY A 392 -18.47 -8.46 -8.60
C GLY A 392 -17.42 -7.34 -8.47
N SER A 393 -16.18 -7.66 -8.13
CA SER A 393 -15.07 -6.71 -8.05
C SER A 393 -13.85 -7.20 -8.83
N GLU A 394 -13.00 -6.27 -9.27
CA GLU A 394 -11.67 -6.57 -9.80
C GLU A 394 -10.63 -6.77 -8.68
N ASN A 395 -11.01 -6.51 -7.43
CA ASN A 395 -10.14 -6.67 -6.27
C ASN A 395 -9.82 -8.16 -6.03
N PRO A 396 -8.53 -8.53 -5.96
CA PRO A 396 -8.12 -9.91 -5.70
C PRO A 396 -8.40 -10.31 -4.26
N SER A 397 -8.95 -11.51 -4.08
CA SER A 397 -9.21 -12.18 -2.79
C SER A 397 -8.18 -13.27 -2.46
N SER A 398 -7.48 -13.80 -3.47
CA SER A 398 -6.32 -14.68 -3.29
C SER A 398 -5.43 -14.70 -4.53
N TYR A 399 -4.14 -14.91 -4.32
CA TYR A 399 -3.17 -15.22 -5.37
C TYR A 399 -2.64 -16.63 -5.11
N ALA A 400 -2.89 -17.56 -6.03
CA ALA A 400 -2.58 -18.97 -5.84
C ALA A 400 -1.83 -19.56 -7.03
N SER A 401 -0.90 -20.46 -6.74
CA SER A 401 -0.17 -21.27 -7.71
C SER A 401 -0.29 -22.75 -7.32
N GLN A 402 -0.85 -23.55 -8.23
CA GLN A 402 -0.84 -25.01 -8.13
C GLN A 402 0.50 -25.51 -8.66
N VAL A 403 1.28 -26.13 -7.79
CA VAL A 403 2.61 -26.64 -8.14
C VAL A 403 2.72 -28.13 -7.86
N THR A 404 3.50 -28.83 -8.67
CA THR A 404 3.91 -30.21 -8.39
C THR A 404 5.38 -30.20 -7.99
N VAL A 405 5.68 -30.72 -6.80
CA VAL A 405 7.06 -30.92 -6.32
C VAL A 405 7.53 -32.29 -6.81
N ILE A 406 8.71 -32.33 -7.43
CA ILE A 406 9.31 -33.53 -8.03
C ILE A 406 10.70 -33.74 -7.42
N ASP A 407 10.84 -34.80 -6.64
CA ASP A 407 12.08 -35.19 -5.96
C ASP A 407 12.31 -36.71 -6.07
N GLY A 408 12.88 -37.12 -7.21
CA GLY A 408 12.99 -38.55 -7.55
C GLY A 408 11.60 -39.18 -7.68
N ASP A 409 11.34 -40.23 -6.88
CA ASP A 409 10.05 -40.92 -6.84
C ASP A 409 8.97 -40.19 -6.02
N ASN A 410 9.36 -39.21 -5.21
CA ASN A 410 8.42 -38.42 -4.42
C ASN A 410 7.86 -37.28 -5.27
N ILE A 411 6.64 -37.48 -5.77
CA ILE A 411 5.90 -36.50 -6.56
C ILE A 411 4.57 -36.21 -5.86
N PHE A 412 4.34 -34.95 -5.50
CA PHE A 412 3.08 -34.54 -4.88
C PHE A 412 2.65 -33.13 -5.33
N PRO A 413 1.34 -32.90 -5.52
CA PRO A 413 0.81 -31.57 -5.77
C PRO A 413 0.71 -30.75 -4.47
N PHE A 414 0.89 -29.44 -4.57
CA PHE A 414 0.72 -28.49 -3.48
C PHE A 414 0.19 -27.15 -4.01
N ARG A 415 -0.77 -26.54 -3.31
CA ARG A 415 -1.31 -25.23 -3.66
C ARG A 415 -0.65 -24.14 -2.81
N ILE A 416 0.24 -23.36 -3.42
CA ILE A 416 0.87 -22.21 -2.75
C ILE A 416 -0.06 -21.00 -2.89
N PHE A 417 -0.41 -20.34 -1.79
CA PHE A 417 -1.15 -19.07 -1.80
C PHE A 417 -0.81 -18.25 -0.55
N MET A 418 -1.34 -17.03 -0.46
CA MET A 418 -1.16 -16.17 0.72
C MET A 418 -1.56 -16.90 2.01
N ASN A 419 -0.65 -17.00 2.98
CA ASN A 419 -0.82 -17.75 4.24
C ASN A 419 -0.82 -19.29 4.10
N ASN A 420 -0.44 -19.85 2.95
CA ASN A 420 -0.18 -21.28 2.77
C ASN A 420 1.09 -21.49 1.94
N ILE A 421 2.23 -21.53 2.63
CA ILE A 421 3.55 -21.66 2.03
C ILE A 421 3.96 -23.13 1.86
N LEU A 422 4.71 -23.44 0.80
CA LEU A 422 5.32 -24.75 0.64
C LEU A 422 6.62 -24.79 1.46
N ASN A 423 6.72 -25.73 2.40
CA ASN A 423 7.93 -25.97 3.18
C ASN A 423 8.46 -27.39 2.89
N TYR A 424 9.58 -27.50 2.19
CA TYR A 424 10.16 -28.78 1.77
C TYR A 424 11.69 -28.76 1.84
N ARG A 425 12.30 -29.77 2.48
CA ARG A 425 13.75 -29.90 2.69
C ARG A 425 14.46 -28.62 3.22
N GLY A 426 13.77 -27.85 4.06
CA GLY A 426 14.29 -26.58 4.61
C GLY A 426 14.11 -25.36 3.70
N PHE A 427 13.61 -25.54 2.48
CA PHE A 427 13.23 -24.46 1.56
C PHE A 427 11.77 -24.08 1.76
N ARG A 428 11.52 -22.78 1.82
CA ARG A 428 10.19 -22.20 1.93
C ARG A 428 9.87 -21.42 0.67
N PHE A 429 8.76 -21.75 0.02
CA PHE A 429 8.26 -21.06 -1.17
C PHE A 429 6.97 -20.35 -0.82
N TYR A 430 6.92 -19.07 -1.14
CA TYR A 430 5.73 -18.26 -0.95
C TYR A 430 5.44 -17.43 -2.20
N GLN A 431 4.16 -17.13 -2.39
CA GLN A 431 3.70 -16.38 -3.54
C GLN A 431 4.19 -14.93 -3.45
N SER A 432 4.95 -14.47 -4.44
CA SER A 432 5.50 -13.11 -4.48
C SER A 432 4.79 -12.24 -5.52
N ASN A 433 4.72 -12.72 -6.76
CA ASN A 433 4.03 -12.04 -7.85
C ASN A 433 3.43 -13.05 -8.82
N ILE A 434 2.49 -12.60 -9.64
CA ILE A 434 1.78 -13.42 -10.62
C ILE A 434 1.52 -12.55 -11.84
N ASP A 435 1.38 -13.18 -13.00
CA ASP A 435 0.90 -12.51 -14.21
C ASP A 435 -0.53 -12.00 -13.98
N THR A 436 -0.69 -10.68 -13.87
CA THR A 436 -2.00 -10.01 -13.75
C THR A 436 -2.47 -9.38 -15.05
N GLU A 437 -1.65 -9.38 -16.11
CA GLU A 437 -1.98 -8.75 -17.40
C GLU A 437 -2.94 -9.61 -18.21
N THR A 438 -2.83 -10.93 -18.06
CA THR A 438 -3.69 -11.89 -18.78
C THR A 438 -4.82 -12.40 -17.89
N LYS A 439 -5.99 -12.69 -18.48
CA LYS A 439 -7.11 -13.35 -17.76
C LYS A 439 -6.73 -14.73 -17.20
N ASN A 440 -5.72 -15.36 -17.80
CA ASN A 440 -5.19 -16.67 -17.42
C ASN A 440 -3.68 -16.51 -17.19
N PRO A 441 -3.23 -16.37 -15.94
CA PRO A 441 -1.82 -16.14 -15.63
C PRO A 441 -0.91 -17.20 -16.26
N GLN A 442 0.10 -16.75 -17.03
CA GLN A 442 1.03 -17.66 -17.72
C GLN A 442 2.27 -18.01 -16.90
N TRP A 443 2.58 -17.21 -15.89
CA TRP A 443 3.74 -17.41 -15.02
C TRP A 443 3.43 -16.99 -13.59
N THR A 444 4.21 -17.54 -12.66
CA THR A 444 4.20 -17.18 -11.24
C THR A 444 5.61 -16.90 -10.79
N GLY A 445 5.81 -15.92 -9.91
CA GLY A 445 7.05 -15.76 -9.17
C GLY A 445 6.84 -16.12 -7.71
N LEU A 446 7.61 -17.12 -7.29
CA LEU A 446 7.70 -17.59 -5.93
C LEU A 446 8.98 -17.02 -5.33
N SER A 447 8.91 -16.47 -4.13
CA SER A 447 10.13 -16.21 -3.39
C SER A 447 10.52 -17.43 -2.59
N VAL A 448 11.82 -17.66 -2.51
CA VAL A 448 12.45 -18.85 -1.93
C VAL A 448 13.34 -18.41 -0.78
N ASN A 449 13.15 -19.00 0.38
CA ASN A 449 13.98 -18.77 1.56
C ASN A 449 14.50 -20.10 2.12
N HIS A 450 15.77 -20.14 2.50
CA HIS A 450 16.39 -21.25 3.22
C HIS A 450 17.14 -20.74 4.45
N ASP A 451 16.48 -20.76 5.61
CA ASP A 451 17.05 -20.44 6.92
C ASP A 451 16.34 -21.27 8.01
N TRP A 452 16.67 -22.55 8.14
CA TRP A 452 16.02 -23.39 9.16
C TRP A 452 16.55 -23.09 10.58
N TRP A 453 17.87 -23.05 10.73
CA TRP A 453 18.52 -22.92 12.05
C TRP A 453 18.37 -21.54 12.66
N GLY A 454 18.57 -20.47 11.88
CA GLY A 454 18.46 -19.10 12.38
C GLY A 454 17.02 -18.79 12.82
N THR A 455 16.04 -19.15 11.99
CA THR A 455 14.61 -19.06 12.33
C THR A 455 14.27 -19.87 13.58
N LEU A 456 14.72 -21.13 13.72
CA LEU A 456 14.41 -21.94 14.90
C LEU A 456 14.96 -21.32 16.20
N ILE A 457 16.23 -20.89 16.19
CA ILE A 457 16.91 -20.36 17.38
C ILE A 457 16.30 -19.01 17.79
N THR A 458 15.99 -18.14 16.82
CA THR A 458 15.30 -16.88 17.10
C THR A 458 13.92 -17.12 17.71
N TYR A 459 13.13 -18.06 17.19
CA TYR A 459 11.81 -18.42 17.74
C TYR A 459 11.88 -18.95 19.18
N VAL A 460 12.89 -19.76 19.50
CA VAL A 460 13.14 -20.20 20.88
C VAL A 460 13.49 -19.00 21.77
N GLY A 461 14.33 -18.09 21.27
CA GLY A 461 14.67 -16.84 21.94
C GLY A 461 13.41 -16.01 22.25
N TYR A 462 12.57 -15.74 21.26
CA TYR A 462 11.33 -14.99 21.44
C TYR A 462 10.32 -15.69 22.37
N SER A 463 10.22 -17.02 22.30
CA SER A 463 9.38 -17.80 23.23
C SER A 463 9.83 -17.64 24.68
N LEU A 464 11.16 -17.63 24.91
CA LEU A 464 11.73 -17.36 26.23
C LEU A 464 11.53 -15.90 26.67
N MET A 465 11.55 -14.96 25.74
CA MET A 465 11.26 -13.55 26.00
C MET A 465 9.81 -13.39 26.49
N LEU A 466 8.86 -13.96 25.75
CA LEU A 466 7.43 -13.99 26.11
C LEU A 466 7.23 -14.63 27.49
N LEU A 467 7.86 -15.78 27.73
CA LEU A 467 7.83 -16.45 29.03
C LEU A 467 8.38 -15.52 30.13
N GLY A 468 9.53 -14.89 29.94
CA GLY A 468 10.12 -13.97 30.92
C GLY A 468 9.22 -12.78 31.26
N MET A 469 8.55 -12.22 30.25
CA MET A 469 7.57 -11.15 30.44
C MET A 469 6.34 -11.62 31.24
N ILE A 470 5.76 -12.78 30.91
CA ILE A 470 4.62 -13.36 31.65
C ILE A 470 5.03 -13.65 33.10
N LEU A 471 6.20 -14.25 33.31
CA LEU A 471 6.70 -14.57 34.64
C LEU A 471 6.92 -13.31 35.51
N SER A 472 7.19 -12.16 34.90
CA SER A 472 7.30 -10.87 35.60
C SER A 472 6.00 -10.45 36.31
N PHE A 473 4.83 -10.84 35.77
CA PHE A 473 3.53 -10.56 36.38
C PHE A 473 3.16 -11.56 37.49
N VAL A 474 3.58 -12.83 37.34
CA VAL A 474 3.15 -13.93 38.22
C VAL A 474 4.06 -14.08 39.45
N PHE A 475 5.37 -13.87 39.32
CA PHE A 475 6.31 -14.13 40.40
C PHE A 475 6.21 -13.11 41.54
N LYS A 476 6.15 -13.62 42.79
CA LYS A 476 5.90 -12.77 43.98
C LYS A 476 7.00 -11.73 44.27
N LYS A 477 8.24 -11.95 43.83
CA LYS A 477 9.42 -11.10 44.10
C LYS A 477 9.77 -10.14 42.94
N THR A 478 8.83 -9.84 42.04
CA THR A 478 9.07 -8.93 40.90
C THR A 478 8.75 -7.47 41.24
N ARG A 479 9.29 -6.54 40.44
CA ARG A 479 9.01 -5.10 40.55
C ARG A 479 7.51 -4.81 40.44
N PHE A 480 6.82 -5.47 39.51
CA PHE A 480 5.38 -5.30 39.32
C PHE A 480 4.55 -5.67 40.57
N ASN A 481 4.88 -6.79 41.24
CA ASN A 481 4.20 -7.17 42.46
C ASN A 481 4.59 -6.25 43.64
N ALA A 482 5.84 -5.79 43.71
CA ALA A 482 6.27 -4.80 44.69
C ALA A 482 5.50 -3.47 44.56
N LEU A 483 5.29 -2.99 43.33
CA LEU A 483 4.46 -1.82 43.02
C LEU A 483 3.00 -2.04 43.43
N SER A 484 2.45 -3.22 43.14
CA SER A 484 1.07 -3.57 43.52
C SER A 484 0.85 -3.56 45.04
N LYS A 485 1.82 -4.06 45.82
CA LYS A 485 1.81 -3.98 47.29
C LYS A 485 1.92 -2.54 47.80
N LYS A 486 2.79 -1.71 47.18
CA LYS A 486 2.90 -0.28 47.51
C LYS A 486 1.60 0.47 47.24
N LEU A 487 0.98 0.23 46.08
CA LEU A 487 -0.30 0.84 45.70
C LEU A 487 -1.40 0.54 46.72
N ASN A 488 -1.52 -0.72 47.16
CA ASN A 488 -2.52 -1.12 48.16
C ASN A 488 -2.36 -0.36 49.49
N LYS A 489 -1.13 0.00 49.88
CA LYS A 489 -0.84 0.73 51.12
C LYS A 489 -1.15 2.23 51.03
N LEU A 490 -1.24 2.79 49.83
CA LEU A 490 -1.35 4.25 49.57
C LEU A 490 -2.80 4.75 49.39
N THR A 491 -3.80 3.87 49.34
CA THR A 491 -5.20 4.19 48.96
C THR A 491 -6.03 5.01 49.98
N LYS A 492 -5.43 5.57 51.05
CA LYS A 492 -6.19 6.17 52.17
C LYS A 492 -6.21 7.70 52.32
N SER A 493 -5.71 8.50 51.38
CA SER A 493 -5.93 9.95 51.46
C SER A 493 -5.97 10.65 50.10
N THR A 494 -7.04 11.41 49.89
CA THR A 494 -7.34 12.29 48.75
C THR A 494 -7.09 13.75 49.11
N LEU A 495 -6.73 14.57 48.08
CA LEU A 495 -6.87 16.04 47.93
C LEU A 495 -5.72 16.85 47.23
N ILE A 496 -6.16 17.64 46.24
CA ILE A 496 -5.78 19.01 45.76
C ILE A 496 -4.40 19.22 45.16
N ILE A 497 -4.13 19.72 43.94
CA ILE A 497 -4.91 20.47 42.90
C ILE A 497 -4.10 20.46 41.54
N LEU A 498 -4.73 20.60 40.35
CA LEU A 498 -4.38 21.58 39.27
C LEU A 498 -5.53 21.87 38.27
N PHE A 499 -5.64 23.10 37.75
CA PHE A 499 -6.56 23.60 36.71
C PHE A 499 -5.89 24.61 35.75
N SER A 500 -5.83 24.28 34.45
CA SER A 500 -6.01 25.10 33.22
C SER A 500 -5.66 24.15 32.05
N LEU A 501 -6.23 24.13 30.84
CA LEU A 501 -6.91 25.06 29.93
C LEU A 501 -7.91 24.23 29.09
N PHE A 502 -8.99 24.84 28.60
CA PHE A 502 -9.45 24.74 27.19
C PHE A 502 -10.70 25.63 27.04
N SER A 503 -10.52 26.77 26.38
CA SER A 503 -11.62 27.57 25.86
C SER A 503 -12.21 26.86 24.66
N PHE A 504 -13.49 26.49 24.73
CA PHE A 504 -14.26 26.09 23.56
C PHE A 504 -14.69 27.36 22.82
N SER A 505 -14.11 27.59 21.65
CA SER A 505 -14.69 28.48 20.65
C SER A 505 -15.90 27.75 20.07
N SER A 506 -17.11 28.26 20.35
CA SER A 506 -18.30 27.86 19.61
C SER A 506 -18.14 28.32 18.16
N PHE A 507 -18.08 27.38 17.22
CA PHE A 507 -18.19 27.71 15.79
C PHE A 507 -19.62 28.18 15.52
N SER A 508 -19.74 29.43 15.07
CA SER A 508 -20.96 29.98 14.51
C SER A 508 -21.21 29.29 13.17
N GLN A 509 -22.44 28.80 12.98
CA GLN A 509 -22.89 28.22 11.73
C GLN A 509 -23.19 29.38 10.76
N SER A 510 -22.48 29.46 9.64
CA SER A 510 -22.83 30.35 8.54
C SER A 510 -24.11 29.83 7.88
N ASN A 511 -25.15 30.67 7.87
CA ASN A 511 -26.34 30.42 7.07
C ASN A 511 -26.04 30.84 5.65
N HIS A 512 -26.13 29.87 4.75
CA HIS A 512 -25.96 30.08 3.32
C HIS A 512 -27.30 29.96 2.58
N ASN A 513 -27.47 30.79 1.56
CA ASN A 513 -28.72 31.02 0.82
C ASN A 513 -29.20 29.86 -0.10
N TYR A 514 -28.57 28.68 -0.04
CA TYR A 514 -28.97 27.51 -0.83
C TYR A 514 -30.02 26.62 -0.16
N LEU A 515 -30.34 26.83 1.12
CA LEU A 515 -31.27 25.97 1.88
C LEU A 515 -32.70 25.98 1.30
N ASP A 516 -33.19 27.12 0.80
CA ASP A 516 -34.55 27.25 0.26
C ASP A 516 -34.77 26.39 -1.01
N SER A 517 -33.73 26.18 -1.81
CA SER A 517 -33.81 25.32 -2.99
C SER A 517 -33.69 23.83 -2.63
N ILE A 518 -32.97 23.50 -1.55
CA ILE A 518 -32.77 22.12 -1.09
C ILE A 518 -33.98 21.59 -0.31
N GLU A 519 -34.63 22.44 0.52
CA GLU A 519 -35.87 22.07 1.21
C GLU A 519 -37.01 21.81 0.22
N LYS A 520 -37.03 22.55 -0.90
CA LYS A 520 -38.01 22.34 -1.98
C LYS A 520 -37.90 20.94 -2.58
N TYR A 521 -36.71 20.38 -2.79
CA TYR A 521 -36.52 19.05 -3.42
C TYR A 521 -36.21 17.91 -2.42
N LYS A 522 -36.64 18.04 -1.16
CA LYS A 522 -36.45 17.00 -0.14
C LYS A 522 -37.33 15.78 -0.42
N ILE A 523 -36.71 14.60 -0.50
CA ILE A 523 -37.41 13.33 -0.70
C ILE A 523 -38.09 12.87 0.59
N ASN A 524 -39.30 12.30 0.47
CA ASN A 524 -40.07 11.78 1.61
C ASN A 524 -39.26 10.77 2.43
N GLU A 525 -39.26 10.94 3.76
CA GLU A 525 -38.50 10.09 4.68
C GLU A 525 -38.97 8.63 4.66
N GLY A 526 -40.28 8.38 4.57
CA GLY A 526 -40.83 7.02 4.51
C GLY A 526 -40.44 6.25 3.23
N HIS A 527 -40.38 6.94 2.09
CA HIS A 527 -39.87 6.35 0.84
C HIS A 527 -38.36 6.04 0.95
N SER A 528 -37.59 6.97 1.51
CA SER A 528 -36.15 6.80 1.73
C SER A 528 -35.84 5.56 2.57
N GLU A 529 -36.64 5.24 3.61
CA GLU A 529 -36.43 4.04 4.43
C GLU A 529 -36.62 2.73 3.66
N LYS A 530 -37.52 2.70 2.68
CA LYS A 530 -37.69 1.53 1.80
C LYS A 530 -36.49 1.40 0.85
N PHE A 531 -36.03 2.52 0.29
CA PHE A 531 -34.81 2.56 -0.53
C PHE A 531 -33.55 2.13 0.23
N GLU A 532 -33.42 2.51 1.50
CA GLU A 532 -32.29 2.14 2.36
C GLU A 532 -32.07 0.62 2.51
N ARG A 533 -33.15 -0.17 2.37
CA ARG A 533 -33.15 -1.63 2.47
C ARG A 533 -32.80 -2.34 1.17
N LEU A 534 -32.80 -1.63 0.03
CA LEU A 534 -32.41 -2.19 -1.26
C LEU A 534 -30.95 -2.68 -1.20
N LEU A 535 -30.62 -3.78 -1.87
CA LEU A 535 -29.26 -4.29 -1.91
C LEU A 535 -28.48 -3.75 -3.11
N ILE A 536 -27.18 -3.57 -2.93
CA ILE A 536 -26.22 -3.24 -3.98
C ILE A 536 -24.95 -4.06 -3.81
N GLN A 537 -24.39 -4.58 -4.91
CA GLN A 537 -23.10 -5.26 -4.91
C GLN A 537 -21.98 -4.27 -5.27
N HIS A 538 -21.20 -3.81 -4.29
CA HIS A 538 -20.12 -2.85 -4.53
C HIS A 538 -18.84 -3.25 -3.79
N ASP A 539 -17.69 -3.09 -4.45
CA ASP A 539 -16.35 -3.46 -3.94
C ASP A 539 -16.23 -4.90 -3.43
N GLY A 540 -16.99 -5.83 -4.02
CA GLY A 540 -16.88 -7.25 -3.68
C GLY A 540 -17.83 -7.72 -2.58
N ARG A 541 -18.73 -6.86 -2.10
CA ARG A 541 -19.74 -7.16 -1.07
C ARG A 541 -21.12 -6.68 -1.49
N THR A 542 -22.12 -7.48 -1.18
CA THR A 542 -23.54 -7.11 -1.18
C THR A 542 -23.90 -6.42 0.13
N LYS A 543 -24.38 -5.18 0.03
CA LYS A 543 -24.68 -4.33 1.20
C LYS A 543 -25.97 -3.56 1.01
N PRO A 544 -26.62 -3.13 2.11
CA PRO A 544 -27.76 -2.22 2.02
C PRO A 544 -27.37 -0.91 1.33
N MET A 545 -28.34 -0.34 0.62
CA MET A 545 -28.21 0.96 -0.04
C MET A 545 -27.95 2.08 0.97
N SER A 546 -28.43 1.96 2.21
CA SER A 546 -28.07 2.88 3.30
C SER A 546 -26.56 2.91 3.57
N THR A 547 -25.90 1.75 3.61
CA THR A 547 -24.44 1.67 3.79
C THR A 547 -23.74 2.32 2.61
N PHE A 548 -24.09 1.91 1.39
CA PHE A 548 -23.49 2.46 0.17
C PHE A 548 -23.67 3.99 0.09
N SER A 549 -24.87 4.49 0.33
CA SER A 549 -25.17 5.92 0.35
C SER A 549 -24.30 6.65 1.39
N SER A 550 -24.19 6.12 2.60
CA SER A 550 -23.33 6.70 3.64
C SER A 550 -21.86 6.74 3.22
N GLU A 551 -21.34 5.67 2.66
CA GLU A 551 -19.94 5.58 2.21
C GLU A 551 -19.64 6.59 1.09
N ILE A 552 -20.49 6.65 0.06
CA ILE A 552 -20.30 7.55 -1.07
C ILE A 552 -20.40 9.01 -0.66
N ILE A 553 -21.46 9.37 0.07
CA ILE A 553 -21.68 10.75 0.52
C ILE A 553 -20.53 11.22 1.43
N ARG A 554 -19.96 10.32 2.24
CA ARG A 554 -18.80 10.64 3.08
C ARG A 554 -17.49 10.71 2.32
N LYS A 555 -17.27 9.91 1.28
CA LYS A 555 -16.11 10.06 0.39
C LYS A 555 -16.11 11.42 -0.31
N ILE A 556 -17.30 11.87 -0.73
CA ILE A 556 -17.50 13.13 -1.44
C ILE A 556 -17.41 14.36 -0.49
N SER A 557 -18.23 14.38 0.55
CA SER A 557 -18.44 15.57 1.41
C SER A 557 -17.73 15.51 2.77
N ARG A 558 -17.29 14.32 3.19
CA ARG A 558 -16.81 14.01 4.54
C ARG A 558 -17.81 14.25 5.67
N SER A 559 -19.10 14.41 5.36
CA SER A 559 -20.16 14.54 6.36
C SER A 559 -21.12 13.35 6.33
N GLU A 560 -21.73 13.06 7.49
CA GLU A 560 -22.74 12.01 7.65
C GLU A 560 -24.18 12.50 7.40
N LYS A 561 -24.39 13.81 7.47
CA LYS A 561 -25.62 14.49 7.09
C LYS A 561 -25.26 15.75 6.33
N ILE A 562 -25.97 16.00 5.25
CA ILE A 562 -25.75 17.19 4.42
C ILE A 562 -27.10 17.89 4.31
N TYR A 563 -27.13 19.18 4.65
CA TYR A 563 -28.33 20.00 4.57
C TYR A 563 -29.55 19.38 5.27
N ASN A 564 -29.34 18.81 6.47
CA ASN A 564 -30.35 18.09 7.26
C ASN A 564 -31.01 16.86 6.58
N GLN A 565 -30.46 16.36 5.48
CA GLN A 565 -30.91 15.15 4.81
C GLN A 565 -30.02 13.94 5.16
N THR A 566 -30.61 12.75 5.11
CA THR A 566 -29.87 11.48 5.21
C THR A 566 -29.03 11.26 3.95
N PRO A 567 -27.92 10.50 4.02
CA PRO A 567 -27.13 10.15 2.83
C PRO A 567 -27.96 9.52 1.71
N SER A 568 -28.95 8.70 2.06
CA SER A 568 -29.87 8.05 1.12
C SER A 568 -30.74 9.06 0.37
N GLN A 569 -31.27 10.07 1.06
CA GLN A 569 -32.02 11.18 0.44
C GLN A 569 -31.13 12.02 -0.49
N VAL A 570 -29.89 12.30 -0.07
CA VAL A 570 -28.92 13.03 -0.91
C VAL A 570 -28.58 12.23 -2.16
N LEU A 571 -28.31 10.92 -2.03
CA LEU A 571 -28.02 10.05 -3.16
C LEU A 571 -29.19 10.02 -4.15
N LEU A 572 -30.41 9.78 -3.68
CA LEU A 572 -31.61 9.83 -4.52
C LEU A 572 -31.81 11.21 -5.15
N GLY A 573 -31.49 12.28 -4.42
CA GLY A 573 -31.50 13.65 -4.91
C GLY A 573 -30.57 13.83 -6.10
N ILE A 574 -29.31 13.38 -6.00
CA ILE A 574 -28.31 13.45 -7.08
C ILE A 574 -28.79 12.69 -8.31
N ILE A 575 -29.37 11.49 -8.12
CA ILE A 575 -29.88 10.63 -9.20
C ILE A 575 -31.10 11.27 -9.88
N CYS A 576 -32.02 11.84 -9.11
CA CYS A 576 -33.26 12.41 -9.65
C CYS A 576 -33.04 13.79 -10.28
N TYR A 577 -32.25 14.64 -9.63
CA TYR A 577 -32.08 16.06 -9.99
C TYR A 577 -30.60 16.42 -10.15
N PRO A 578 -29.86 15.75 -11.06
CA PRO A 578 -28.42 15.93 -11.20
C PRO A 578 -28.01 17.37 -11.54
N GLU A 579 -28.83 18.10 -12.32
CA GLU A 579 -28.58 19.50 -12.69
C GLU A 579 -28.56 20.43 -11.47
N ILE A 580 -29.47 20.19 -10.52
CA ILE A 580 -29.56 20.98 -9.28
C ILE A 580 -28.38 20.64 -8.38
N TRP A 581 -28.13 19.35 -8.16
CA TRP A 581 -27.04 18.89 -7.30
C TRP A 581 -25.65 19.19 -7.85
N SER A 582 -25.50 19.42 -9.16
CA SER A 582 -24.23 19.85 -9.75
C SER A 582 -23.83 21.28 -9.32
N ASN A 583 -24.81 22.11 -8.94
CA ASN A 583 -24.60 23.48 -8.49
C ASN A 583 -24.50 23.61 -6.95
N ILE A 584 -24.88 22.58 -6.21
CA ILE A 584 -24.83 22.59 -4.75
C ILE A 584 -23.40 22.25 -4.28
N PRO A 585 -22.82 23.03 -3.34
CA PRO A 585 -21.51 22.71 -2.76
C PRO A 585 -21.52 21.36 -2.03
N LEU A 586 -20.84 20.36 -2.57
CA LEU A 586 -20.87 18.99 -2.04
C LEU A 586 -19.47 18.38 -1.91
N LEU A 587 -18.55 18.78 -2.78
CA LEU A 587 -17.22 18.19 -2.89
C LEU A 587 -16.29 18.88 -1.90
N LYS A 588 -15.76 18.14 -0.91
CA LYS A 588 -14.81 18.71 0.05
C LYS A 588 -13.47 19.04 -0.62
N ILE A 589 -12.80 20.12 -0.22
CA ILE A 589 -11.40 20.41 -0.56
C ILE A 589 -10.66 20.85 0.71
N GLN A 590 -9.47 20.28 0.98
CA GLN A 590 -8.68 20.64 2.17
C GLN A 590 -7.53 21.61 1.89
N ASN A 591 -7.12 21.75 0.63
CA ASN A 591 -5.97 22.57 0.27
C ASN A 591 -6.42 24.02 0.09
N GLU A 592 -5.96 24.91 0.96
CA GLU A 592 -6.27 26.35 0.93
C GLU A 592 -5.90 27.00 -0.42
N GLN A 593 -4.82 26.58 -1.09
CA GLN A 593 -4.43 27.12 -2.39
C GLN A 593 -5.48 26.84 -3.47
N ILE A 594 -6.01 25.62 -3.50
CA ILE A 594 -7.05 25.23 -4.46
C ILE A 594 -8.35 26.01 -4.17
N LEU A 595 -8.70 26.18 -2.89
CA LEU A 595 -9.88 26.98 -2.50
C LEU A 595 -9.76 28.44 -2.95
N THR A 596 -8.57 29.04 -2.79
CA THR A 596 -8.32 30.42 -3.25
C THR A 596 -8.39 30.54 -4.78
N GLU A 597 -7.90 29.56 -5.53
CA GLU A 597 -7.97 29.54 -7.01
C GLU A 597 -9.43 29.43 -7.50
N LEU A 598 -10.28 28.69 -6.77
CA LEU A 598 -11.70 28.52 -7.06
C LEU A 598 -12.58 29.66 -6.51
N ASN A 599 -11.99 30.68 -5.87
CA ASN A 599 -12.70 31.77 -5.18
C ASN A 599 -13.77 31.26 -4.19
N SER A 600 -13.49 30.18 -3.47
CA SER A 600 -14.42 29.60 -2.49
C SER A 600 -13.99 29.93 -1.07
N GLU A 601 -14.89 30.52 -0.28
CA GLU A 601 -14.69 30.81 1.14
C GLU A 601 -14.97 29.58 2.03
N ASP A 602 -15.76 28.63 1.53
CA ASP A 602 -16.06 27.38 2.21
C ASP A 602 -15.14 26.25 1.74
N ASP A 603 -15.03 25.22 2.57
CA ASP A 603 -14.27 24.01 2.26
C ASP A 603 -15.06 22.98 1.42
N LEU A 604 -16.27 23.34 0.97
CA LEU A 604 -17.13 22.59 0.07
C LEU A 604 -17.30 23.38 -1.23
N VAL A 605 -17.09 22.72 -2.37
CA VAL A 605 -17.29 23.30 -3.71
C VAL A 605 -18.33 22.53 -4.51
N SER A 606 -18.94 23.18 -5.49
CA SER A 606 -19.90 22.53 -6.38
C SER A 606 -19.18 21.75 -7.47
N PHE A 607 -19.88 20.80 -8.11
CA PHE A 607 -19.30 20.06 -9.23
C PHE A 607 -19.02 20.99 -10.41
N ASN A 608 -19.95 21.90 -10.71
CA ASN A 608 -19.81 22.83 -11.82
C ASN A 608 -18.68 23.85 -11.62
N SER A 609 -18.32 24.23 -10.38
CA SER A 609 -17.16 25.10 -10.15
C SER A 609 -15.82 24.45 -10.49
N LEU A 610 -15.78 23.13 -10.67
CA LEU A 610 -14.57 22.37 -11.04
C LEU A 610 -14.46 22.10 -12.55
N LEU A 611 -15.43 22.58 -13.32
CA LEU A 611 -15.44 22.48 -14.77
C LEU A 611 -15.06 23.83 -15.39
N SER A 612 -14.25 23.78 -16.44
CA SER A 612 -14.00 24.90 -17.34
C SER A 612 -15.21 25.15 -18.23
N ASN A 613 -15.23 26.28 -18.95
CA ASN A 613 -16.29 26.65 -19.89
C ASN A 613 -16.53 25.59 -21.00
N ASP A 614 -15.55 24.71 -21.26
CA ASP A 614 -15.63 23.59 -22.21
C ASP A 614 -16.05 22.25 -21.54
N ASP A 615 -16.64 22.26 -20.34
CA ASP A 615 -16.97 21.07 -19.52
C ASP A 615 -15.77 20.16 -19.16
N ARG A 616 -14.54 20.67 -19.30
CA ARG A 616 -13.31 19.94 -18.91
C ARG A 616 -12.93 20.22 -17.47
N TYR A 617 -12.48 19.19 -16.75
CA TYR A 617 -11.95 19.34 -15.39
C TYR A 617 -10.76 20.31 -15.35
N VAL A 618 -10.84 21.35 -14.53
CA VAL A 618 -9.86 22.47 -14.48
C VAL A 618 -8.43 21.98 -14.23
N TYR A 619 -8.23 20.97 -13.39
CA TYR A 619 -6.92 20.47 -12.99
C TYR A 619 -6.51 19.16 -13.69
N TYR A 620 -7.05 18.87 -14.87
CA TYR A 620 -6.83 17.59 -15.56
C TYR A 620 -5.34 17.29 -15.82
N GLU A 621 -4.59 18.24 -16.38
CA GLU A 621 -3.17 18.03 -16.70
C GLU A 621 -2.30 17.81 -15.45
N GLU A 622 -2.50 18.62 -14.41
CA GLU A 622 -1.79 18.49 -13.13
C GLU A 622 -2.11 17.14 -12.46
N THR A 623 -3.38 16.72 -12.50
CA THR A 623 -3.82 15.44 -11.95
C THR A 623 -3.27 14.26 -12.74
N SER A 624 -3.27 14.33 -14.08
CA SER A 624 -2.70 13.31 -14.96
C SER A 624 -1.19 13.15 -14.76
N SER A 625 -0.47 14.28 -14.61
CA SER A 625 0.94 14.28 -14.22
C SER A 625 1.16 13.61 -12.86
N ALA A 626 0.30 13.89 -11.87
CA ALA A 626 0.38 13.27 -10.54
C ALA A 626 0.14 11.75 -10.55
N PHE A 627 -0.72 11.24 -11.44
CA PHE A 627 -0.93 9.79 -11.61
C PHE A 627 0.34 9.07 -12.07
N ASN A 628 1.17 9.73 -12.88
CA ASN A 628 2.43 9.17 -13.40
C ASN A 628 3.60 9.26 -12.41
N LYS A 629 3.45 10.00 -11.29
CA LYS A 629 4.46 10.10 -10.23
C LYS A 629 4.29 9.02 -9.17
N ALA A 630 5.38 8.59 -8.56
CA ALA A 630 5.37 7.71 -7.39
C ALA A 630 4.75 8.42 -6.17
N GLU A 631 4.07 7.69 -5.28
CA GLU A 631 3.35 8.28 -4.14
C GLU A 631 4.24 9.07 -3.16
N SER A 632 5.52 8.69 -3.06
CA SER A 632 6.55 9.40 -2.29
C SER A 632 6.96 10.73 -2.90
N GLU A 633 6.89 10.87 -4.22
CA GLU A 633 7.28 12.07 -4.96
C GLU A 633 6.12 13.06 -5.11
N ARG A 634 4.89 12.63 -4.81
CA ARG A 634 3.69 13.47 -4.88
C ARG A 634 3.67 14.49 -3.75
N SER A 635 3.55 15.76 -4.11
CA SER A 635 3.31 16.87 -3.19
C SER A 635 1.95 16.77 -2.49
N LYS A 636 1.77 17.53 -1.40
CA LYS A 636 0.49 17.58 -0.67
C LYS A 636 -0.66 18.08 -1.57
N ARG A 637 -0.39 18.97 -2.53
CA ARG A 637 -1.35 19.47 -3.52
C ARG A 637 -1.77 18.36 -4.48
N GLU A 638 -0.79 17.68 -5.09
CA GLU A 638 -1.06 16.57 -6.02
C GLU A 638 -1.86 15.44 -5.35
N LYS A 639 -1.56 15.10 -4.10
CA LYS A 639 -2.35 14.13 -3.32
C LYS A 639 -3.80 14.58 -3.11
N GLU A 640 -4.05 15.88 -2.92
CA GLU A 640 -5.42 16.39 -2.78
C GLU A 640 -6.14 16.44 -4.13
N LEU A 641 -5.45 16.76 -5.23
CA LEU A 641 -6.02 16.71 -6.58
C LEU A 641 -6.44 15.30 -6.99
N LEU A 642 -5.64 14.27 -6.70
CA LEU A 642 -6.01 12.88 -6.94
C LEU A 642 -7.27 12.48 -6.15
N LYS A 643 -7.39 12.93 -4.90
CA LYS A 643 -8.60 12.71 -4.09
C LYS A 643 -9.81 13.48 -4.64
N LEU A 644 -9.59 14.71 -5.11
CA LEU A 644 -10.64 15.52 -5.73
C LEU A 644 -11.14 14.85 -7.02
N TRP A 645 -10.24 14.36 -7.85
CA TRP A 645 -10.56 13.59 -9.05
C TRP A 645 -11.38 12.32 -8.74
N GLU A 646 -11.04 11.58 -7.69
CA GLU A 646 -11.87 10.45 -7.23
C GLU A 646 -13.30 10.91 -6.89
N ARG A 647 -13.45 12.00 -6.13
CA ARG A 647 -14.77 12.56 -5.76
C ARG A 647 -15.59 12.98 -6.99
N ILE A 648 -14.94 13.62 -7.96
CA ILE A 648 -15.54 14.04 -9.24
C ILE A 648 -16.05 12.81 -10.01
N ASN A 649 -15.22 11.77 -10.15
CA ASN A 649 -15.60 10.55 -10.86
C ASN A 649 -16.77 9.83 -10.18
N ILE A 650 -16.78 9.76 -8.85
CA ILE A 650 -17.90 9.21 -8.10
C ILE A 650 -19.16 10.03 -8.39
N PHE A 651 -19.13 11.36 -8.25
CA PHE A 651 -20.27 12.23 -8.52
C PHE A 651 -20.77 12.11 -9.96
N TYR A 652 -19.85 12.08 -10.93
CA TYR A 652 -20.16 11.91 -12.35
C TYR A 652 -20.84 10.56 -12.62
N SER A 653 -20.35 9.47 -12.00
CA SER A 653 -20.95 8.13 -12.12
C SER A 653 -22.38 8.05 -11.56
N LEU A 654 -22.70 8.87 -10.54
CA LEU A 654 -24.03 8.95 -9.96
C LEU A 654 -24.99 9.83 -10.77
N LYS A 655 -24.48 10.91 -11.35
CA LYS A 655 -25.23 11.85 -12.19
C LYS A 655 -25.61 11.23 -13.54
N SER A 656 -24.82 10.30 -14.06
CA SER A 656 -25.07 9.72 -15.38
C SER A 656 -26.38 8.92 -15.40
N THR A 657 -27.37 9.40 -16.17
CA THR A 657 -28.64 8.72 -16.43
C THR A 657 -28.51 7.57 -17.44
N GLN A 658 -27.33 7.43 -18.06
CA GLN A 658 -27.03 6.31 -18.95
C GLN A 658 -26.62 5.09 -18.12
N ILE A 659 -27.45 4.05 -18.15
CA ILE A 659 -27.31 2.83 -17.34
C ILE A 659 -25.95 2.14 -17.49
N GLU A 660 -25.34 2.21 -18.68
CA GLU A 660 -23.99 1.67 -18.94
C GLU A 660 -22.92 2.32 -18.05
N ASN A 661 -23.08 3.61 -17.76
CA ASN A 661 -22.16 4.43 -16.98
C ASN A 661 -22.58 4.57 -15.50
N SER A 662 -23.76 4.07 -15.11
CA SER A 662 -24.20 4.06 -13.72
C SER A 662 -23.32 3.17 -12.83
N SER A 663 -23.11 3.57 -11.58
CA SER A 663 -22.36 2.79 -10.58
C SER A 663 -23.25 1.81 -9.77
N LEU A 664 -24.54 1.72 -10.10
CA LEU A 664 -25.53 0.97 -9.34
C LEU A 664 -25.68 -0.48 -9.85
N THR A 665 -24.91 -1.38 -9.28
CA THR A 665 -24.98 -2.84 -9.50
C THR A 665 -26.00 -3.47 -8.55
N ILE A 666 -27.29 -3.34 -8.90
CA ILE A 666 -28.44 -3.70 -8.05
C ILE A 666 -29.21 -4.94 -8.53
N PHE A 667 -28.86 -5.51 -9.69
CA PHE A 667 -29.62 -6.62 -10.29
C PHE A 667 -28.84 -7.95 -10.20
N PRO A 668 -29.22 -8.86 -9.29
CA PRO A 668 -28.62 -10.18 -9.24
C PRO A 668 -28.91 -11.00 -10.49
N VAL A 669 -28.04 -11.97 -10.77
CA VAL A 669 -28.19 -12.92 -11.87
C VAL A 669 -28.02 -14.32 -11.27
N GLU A 670 -29.01 -15.16 -11.48
CA GLU A 670 -29.02 -16.52 -10.94
C GLU A 670 -27.76 -17.30 -11.37
N GLY A 671 -27.11 -17.96 -10.41
CA GLY A 671 -25.87 -18.72 -10.63
C GLY A 671 -24.62 -17.88 -10.92
N ASN A 672 -24.69 -16.55 -10.96
CA ASN A 672 -23.56 -15.68 -11.25
C ASN A 672 -23.13 -14.86 -10.01
N LYS A 673 -21.82 -14.82 -9.76
CA LYS A 673 -21.24 -14.04 -8.67
C LYS A 673 -21.24 -12.52 -8.90
N LYS A 674 -21.54 -12.05 -10.12
CA LYS A 674 -21.53 -10.63 -10.51
C LYS A 674 -22.94 -10.14 -10.87
N TRP A 675 -23.38 -9.12 -10.17
CA TRP A 675 -24.65 -8.43 -10.41
C TRP A 675 -24.51 -7.50 -11.62
N LYS A 676 -25.61 -7.33 -12.35
CA LYS A 676 -25.70 -6.44 -13.50
C LYS A 676 -26.13 -5.04 -13.08
N LYS A 677 -25.79 -4.06 -13.91
CA LYS A 677 -26.29 -2.68 -13.83
C LYS A 677 -27.66 -2.50 -14.47
N ARG A 678 -28.03 -3.41 -15.36
CA ARG A 678 -29.30 -3.42 -16.10
C ARG A 678 -30.02 -4.74 -15.90
N LEU A 679 -31.34 -4.66 -15.71
CA LEU A 679 -32.23 -5.80 -15.72
C LEU A 679 -33.05 -5.80 -16.99
N GLU A 680 -32.88 -6.84 -17.80
CA GLU A 680 -33.83 -7.21 -18.83
C GLU A 680 -34.82 -8.16 -18.18
N LEU A 681 -36.04 -7.70 -17.95
CA LEU A 681 -37.10 -8.50 -17.35
C LEU A 681 -37.52 -9.58 -18.33
N ASP A 682 -37.64 -10.83 -17.84
CA ASP A 682 -38.34 -11.85 -18.60
C ASP A 682 -39.85 -11.54 -18.67
N THR A 683 -40.57 -12.25 -19.52
CA THR A 683 -41.99 -12.00 -19.77
C THR A 683 -42.84 -12.11 -18.49
N ASN A 684 -42.46 -13.00 -17.57
CA ASN A 684 -43.17 -13.23 -16.31
C ASN A 684 -42.96 -12.08 -15.31
N ASN A 685 -41.72 -11.64 -15.11
CA ASN A 685 -41.38 -10.53 -14.24
C ASN A 685 -41.88 -9.20 -14.81
N PHE A 686 -41.86 -9.03 -16.14
CA PHE A 686 -42.48 -7.88 -16.80
C PHE A 686 -43.99 -7.85 -16.54
N LYS A 687 -44.69 -8.99 -16.67
CA LYS A 687 -46.13 -9.08 -16.37
C LYS A 687 -46.44 -8.72 -14.91
N LYS A 688 -45.67 -9.26 -13.96
CA LYS A 688 -45.81 -8.98 -12.53
C LYS A 688 -45.58 -7.50 -12.21
N LEU A 689 -44.55 -6.87 -12.79
CA LEU A 689 -44.29 -5.44 -12.65
C LEU A 689 -45.42 -4.59 -13.26
N ASN A 690 -45.93 -4.98 -14.43
CA ASN A 690 -46.99 -4.28 -15.13
C ASN A 690 -48.32 -4.31 -14.33
N GLU A 691 -48.66 -5.46 -13.74
CA GLU A 691 -49.84 -5.62 -12.86
C GLU A 691 -49.73 -4.78 -11.58
N LEU A 692 -48.51 -4.62 -11.03
CA LEU A 692 -48.26 -3.78 -9.85
C LEU A 692 -48.38 -2.28 -10.14
N ILE A 693 -47.91 -1.82 -11.29
CA ILE A 693 -47.93 -0.40 -11.68
C ILE A 693 -49.31 0.03 -12.15
N PHE A 694 -50.01 -0.81 -12.93
CA PHE A 694 -51.29 -0.49 -13.56
C PHE A 694 -52.46 -1.29 -12.97
N HIS A 695 -52.45 -1.48 -11.65
CA HIS A 695 -53.48 -2.22 -10.95
C HIS A 695 -54.89 -1.67 -11.26
N ASN A 696 -55.81 -2.56 -11.67
CA ASN A 696 -57.19 -2.23 -12.07
C ASN A 696 -57.34 -1.22 -13.24
N LYS A 697 -56.33 -1.06 -14.11
CA LYS A 697 -56.43 -0.23 -15.32
C LYS A 697 -56.77 -1.06 -16.55
N THR A 698 -57.61 -0.54 -17.43
CA THR A 698 -57.89 -1.17 -18.74
C THR A 698 -56.73 -0.93 -19.72
N GLN A 699 -56.63 -1.73 -20.79
CA GLN A 699 -55.58 -1.57 -21.81
C GLN A 699 -55.54 -0.14 -22.41
N ASP A 700 -56.71 0.46 -22.66
CA ASP A 700 -56.80 1.84 -23.16
C ASP A 700 -56.27 2.88 -22.15
N GLN A 701 -56.51 2.66 -20.86
CA GLN A 701 -55.98 3.52 -19.80
C GLN A 701 -54.47 3.38 -19.66
N ILE A 702 -53.94 2.17 -19.79
CA ILE A 702 -52.49 1.91 -19.76
C ILE A 702 -51.82 2.57 -20.97
N PHE A 703 -52.39 2.41 -22.16
CA PHE A 703 -51.86 3.05 -23.38
C PHE A 703 -51.81 4.57 -23.24
N LYS A 704 -52.87 5.18 -22.67
CA LYS A 704 -52.89 6.61 -22.40
C LYS A 704 -51.78 7.04 -21.43
N ILE A 705 -51.61 6.34 -20.31
CA ILE A 705 -50.56 6.66 -19.32
C ILE A 705 -49.16 6.51 -19.94
N VAL A 706 -48.91 5.42 -20.66
CA VAL A 706 -47.61 5.19 -21.31
C VAL A 706 -47.33 6.26 -22.37
N SER A 707 -48.36 6.73 -23.10
CA SER A 707 -48.20 7.80 -24.09
C SER A 707 -47.78 9.16 -23.48
N GLU A 708 -47.96 9.35 -22.17
CA GLU A 708 -47.53 10.55 -21.43
C GLU A 708 -46.08 10.44 -20.92
N PHE A 709 -45.43 9.27 -21.03
CA PHE A 709 -44.04 9.08 -20.63
C PHE A 709 -43.06 9.73 -21.62
N PRO A 710 -41.80 10.01 -21.19
CA PRO A 710 -40.72 10.33 -22.12
C PRO A 710 -40.55 9.26 -23.21
N SER A 711 -40.23 9.67 -24.44
CA SER A 711 -40.12 8.79 -25.62
C SER A 711 -39.17 7.60 -25.42
N GLU A 712 -38.13 7.76 -24.62
CA GLU A 712 -37.21 6.68 -24.25
C GLU A 712 -37.90 5.55 -23.48
N ILE A 713 -38.73 5.90 -22.49
CA ILE A 713 -39.47 4.92 -21.67
C ILE A 713 -40.57 4.27 -22.51
N GLN A 714 -41.24 5.02 -23.38
CA GLN A 714 -42.22 4.49 -24.32
C GLN A 714 -41.62 3.38 -25.22
N ASN A 715 -40.41 3.62 -25.73
CA ASN A 715 -39.67 2.65 -26.54
C ASN A 715 -39.27 1.39 -25.77
N ASP A 716 -38.98 1.51 -24.47
CA ASP A 716 -38.63 0.35 -23.66
C ASP A 716 -39.89 -0.49 -23.30
N PHE A 717 -41.03 0.17 -23.06
CA PHE A 717 -42.32 -0.51 -22.87
C PHE A 717 -42.80 -1.24 -24.12
N SER A 718 -42.63 -0.66 -25.31
CA SER A 718 -42.99 -1.31 -26.58
C SER A 718 -42.13 -2.54 -26.89
N LYS A 719 -40.92 -2.62 -26.33
CA LYS A 719 -40.02 -3.78 -26.39
C LYS A 719 -40.25 -4.80 -25.27
N HIS A 720 -41.23 -4.59 -24.39
CA HIS A 720 -41.45 -5.39 -23.17
C HIS A 720 -40.22 -5.48 -22.25
N SER A 721 -39.37 -4.46 -22.27
CA SER A 721 -38.11 -4.42 -21.51
C SER A 721 -37.86 -3.02 -20.91
N PRO A 722 -38.82 -2.46 -20.12
CA PRO A 722 -38.67 -1.16 -19.50
C PRO A 722 -37.43 -1.13 -18.63
N ASP A 723 -36.59 -0.12 -18.80
CA ASP A 723 -35.47 0.07 -17.88
C ASP A 723 -36.00 0.42 -16.49
N PHE A 724 -35.75 -0.47 -15.53
CA PHE A 724 -36.25 -0.34 -14.16
C PHE A 724 -35.81 0.97 -13.51
N VAL A 725 -34.54 1.39 -13.70
CA VAL A 725 -34.00 2.59 -13.07
C VAL A 725 -34.66 3.84 -13.64
N LYS A 726 -34.82 3.91 -14.97
CA LYS A 726 -35.53 5.03 -15.62
C LYS A 726 -37.00 5.11 -15.18
N LEU A 727 -37.67 3.97 -15.10
CA LEU A 727 -39.07 3.87 -14.68
C LEU A 727 -39.26 4.30 -13.22
N TYR A 728 -38.41 3.82 -12.32
CA TYR A 728 -38.42 4.22 -10.92
C TYR A 728 -38.15 5.72 -10.74
N ILE A 729 -37.14 6.28 -11.41
CA ILE A 729 -36.84 7.72 -11.36
C ILE A 729 -38.02 8.56 -11.89
N HIS A 730 -38.68 8.09 -12.96
CA HIS A 730 -39.84 8.78 -13.52
C HIS A 730 -40.99 8.85 -12.50
N TYR A 731 -41.38 7.72 -11.91
CA TYR A 731 -42.44 7.68 -10.91
C TYR A 731 -42.07 8.38 -9.60
N LEU A 732 -40.80 8.37 -9.21
CA LEU A 732 -40.31 9.14 -8.07
C LEU A 732 -40.43 10.66 -8.32
N LYS A 733 -40.12 11.12 -9.54
CA LYS A 733 -40.33 12.53 -9.94
C LYS A 733 -41.82 12.92 -10.00
N LEU A 734 -42.71 12.01 -10.40
CA LEU A 734 -44.16 12.23 -10.38
C LEU A 734 -44.70 12.29 -8.95
N SER A 735 -44.24 11.37 -8.08
CA SER A 735 -44.63 11.33 -6.67
C SER A 735 -44.32 12.63 -5.92
N TYR A 736 -43.27 13.33 -6.34
CA TYR A 736 -42.92 14.65 -5.82
C TYR A 736 -43.94 15.74 -6.21
N LYS A 737 -44.51 15.69 -7.42
CA LYS A 737 -45.52 16.67 -7.88
C LYS A 737 -46.89 16.41 -7.28
N GLU A 738 -47.25 15.14 -7.07
CA GLU A 738 -48.59 14.70 -6.66
C GLU A 738 -48.69 14.33 -5.17
N ASN A 739 -47.55 14.32 -4.46
CA ASN A 739 -47.42 13.93 -3.05
C ASN A 739 -47.81 12.46 -2.74
N ASP A 740 -47.84 11.59 -3.75
CA ASP A 740 -48.15 10.15 -3.62
C ASP A 740 -46.98 9.26 -4.07
N CYS A 741 -46.36 8.56 -3.12
CA CYS A 741 -45.22 7.67 -3.35
C CYS A 741 -45.62 6.20 -3.58
N GLN A 742 -46.90 5.84 -3.59
CA GLN A 742 -47.35 4.45 -3.60
C GLN A 742 -46.82 3.65 -4.80
N THR A 743 -46.87 4.21 -6.01
CA THR A 743 -46.39 3.51 -7.21
C THR A 743 -44.87 3.31 -7.19
N ALA A 744 -44.12 4.32 -6.74
CA ALA A 744 -42.67 4.22 -6.59
C ALA A 744 -42.28 3.18 -5.51
N ASP A 745 -43.06 3.09 -4.43
CA ASP A 745 -42.90 2.08 -3.38
C ASP A 745 -43.17 0.65 -3.88
N SER A 746 -44.20 0.47 -4.70
CA SER A 746 -44.53 -0.83 -5.31
C SER A 746 -43.44 -1.30 -6.26
N ILE A 747 -42.89 -0.40 -7.08
CA ILE A 747 -41.75 -0.67 -7.98
C ILE A 747 -40.53 -1.12 -7.16
N LEU A 748 -40.24 -0.44 -6.04
CA LEU A 748 -39.11 -0.77 -5.18
C LEU A 748 -39.30 -2.12 -4.48
N SER A 749 -40.52 -2.42 -4.02
CA SER A 749 -40.88 -3.68 -3.38
C SER A 749 -40.71 -4.86 -4.36
N PHE A 750 -41.12 -4.68 -5.62
CA PHE A 750 -40.86 -5.66 -6.68
C PHE A 750 -39.38 -5.96 -6.86
N LEU A 751 -38.51 -4.94 -6.86
CA LEU A 751 -37.07 -5.17 -6.97
C LEU A 751 -36.50 -5.91 -5.77
N GLN A 752 -36.99 -5.65 -4.55
CA GLN A 752 -36.57 -6.38 -3.37
C GLN A 752 -36.93 -7.87 -3.45
N GLU A 753 -38.14 -8.19 -3.93
CA GLU A 753 -38.54 -9.58 -4.20
C GLU A 753 -37.65 -10.21 -5.28
N TYR A 754 -37.45 -9.52 -6.39
CA TYR A 754 -36.57 -9.98 -7.47
C TYR A 754 -35.14 -10.26 -6.97
N GLN A 755 -34.62 -9.39 -6.09
CA GLN A 755 -33.30 -9.58 -5.49
C GLN A 755 -33.26 -10.89 -4.70
N ILE A 756 -34.21 -11.10 -3.78
CA ILE A 756 -34.29 -12.29 -2.93
C ILE A 756 -34.38 -13.57 -3.77
N ASP A 757 -35.20 -13.57 -4.81
CA ASP A 757 -35.44 -14.75 -5.64
C ASP A 757 -34.20 -15.13 -6.49
N ASN A 758 -33.41 -14.15 -6.93
CA ASN A 758 -32.31 -14.37 -7.89
C ASN A 758 -30.90 -14.24 -7.30
N GLY A 759 -30.75 -13.74 -6.06
CA GLY A 759 -29.45 -13.39 -5.48
C GLY A 759 -28.68 -14.53 -4.81
N GLY A 760 -29.32 -15.67 -4.52
CA GLY A 760 -28.69 -16.86 -3.96
C GLY A 760 -27.84 -16.59 -2.70
N ASP A 761 -26.67 -17.22 -2.61
CA ASP A 761 -25.75 -17.13 -1.47
C ASP A 761 -25.12 -15.74 -1.26
N LEU A 762 -25.26 -14.83 -2.23
CA LEU A 762 -24.75 -13.46 -2.10
C LEU A 762 -25.66 -12.60 -1.21
N ILE A 763 -26.89 -13.02 -0.90
CA ILE A 763 -27.79 -12.22 -0.09
C ILE A 763 -27.51 -12.42 1.40
N PRO A 764 -27.20 -11.35 2.16
CA PRO A 764 -27.04 -11.47 3.59
C PRO A 764 -28.37 -11.83 4.26
N SER A 765 -28.30 -12.59 5.36
CA SER A 765 -29.49 -12.90 6.15
C SER A 765 -30.21 -11.63 6.61
N LYS A 766 -31.56 -11.68 6.68
CA LYS A 766 -32.40 -10.53 7.05
C LYS A 766 -31.97 -9.86 8.36
N TRP A 767 -31.63 -10.65 9.38
CA TRP A 767 -31.17 -10.11 10.68
C TRP A 767 -29.83 -9.37 10.57
N LYS A 768 -28.93 -9.84 9.69
CA LYS A 768 -27.62 -9.21 9.47
C LYS A 768 -27.79 -7.88 8.72
N LEU A 769 -28.70 -7.84 7.75
CA LEU A 769 -29.10 -6.62 7.07
C LEU A 769 -29.66 -5.58 8.05
N ASP A 770 -30.63 -5.98 8.89
CA ASP A 770 -31.23 -5.10 9.88
C ASP A 770 -30.18 -4.58 10.88
N LEU A 771 -29.25 -5.45 11.31
CA LEU A 771 -28.14 -5.07 12.18
C LEU A 771 -27.22 -4.05 11.52
N GLU A 772 -26.90 -4.18 10.23
CA GLU A 772 -26.07 -3.21 9.49
C GLU A 772 -26.75 -1.85 9.36
N ILE A 773 -28.05 -1.83 9.04
CA ILE A 773 -28.85 -0.59 8.95
C ILE A 773 -28.89 0.10 10.32
N ILE A 774 -29.16 -0.64 11.40
CA ILE A 774 -29.18 -0.12 12.77
C ILE A 774 -27.80 0.41 13.16
N TYR A 775 -26.73 -0.33 12.84
CA TYR A 775 -25.35 0.05 13.13
C TYR A 775 -25.01 1.41 12.47
N ASN A 776 -25.37 1.60 11.20
CA ASN A 776 -25.17 2.85 10.47
C ASN A 776 -26.01 4.00 11.05
N LYS A 777 -27.30 3.77 11.33
CA LYS A 777 -28.20 4.79 11.91
C LYS A 777 -27.78 5.22 13.32
N LEU A 778 -27.31 4.28 14.14
CA LEU A 778 -26.86 4.57 15.50
C LEU A 778 -25.56 5.37 15.50
N ASN A 779 -24.67 5.12 14.55
CA ASN A 779 -23.32 5.67 14.50
C ASN A 779 -22.65 5.73 15.89
N VAL A 780 -22.45 4.53 16.44
CA VAL A 780 -22.08 4.34 17.84
C VAL A 780 -20.80 5.08 18.20
N PHE A 781 -19.76 5.01 17.37
CA PHE A 781 -18.44 5.56 17.69
C PHE A 781 -18.42 7.10 17.74
N HIS A 782 -19.16 7.77 16.86
CA HIS A 782 -19.30 9.22 16.90
C HIS A 782 -20.08 9.69 18.14
N LYS A 783 -21.14 8.98 18.53
CA LYS A 783 -21.87 9.28 19.78
C LYS A 783 -21.04 8.99 21.03
N LEU A 784 -20.22 7.94 20.98
CA LEU A 784 -19.31 7.58 22.07
C LEU A 784 -18.24 8.65 22.32
N PHE A 785 -17.83 9.41 21.29
CA PHE A 785 -16.96 10.57 21.49
C PHE A 785 -17.57 11.56 22.48
N TYR A 786 -18.77 12.09 22.19
CA TYR A 786 -19.45 13.05 23.08
C TYR A 786 -19.72 12.43 24.44
N PHE A 787 -20.16 11.17 24.47
CA PHE A 787 -20.44 10.46 25.70
C PHE A 787 -19.21 10.37 26.61
N TYR A 788 -18.06 9.92 26.11
CA TYR A 788 -16.83 9.84 26.87
C TYR A 788 -16.29 11.21 27.23
N PHE A 789 -16.41 12.20 26.33
CA PHE A 789 -15.98 13.56 26.61
C PHE A 789 -16.71 14.15 27.82
N PHE A 790 -18.05 14.19 27.77
CA PHE A 790 -18.84 14.76 28.86
C PHE A 790 -18.78 13.93 30.14
N SER A 791 -18.90 12.60 30.04
CA SER A 791 -18.84 11.75 31.24
C SER A 791 -17.45 11.76 31.90
N GLY A 792 -16.38 11.77 31.10
CA GLY A 792 -15.01 11.91 31.57
C GLY A 792 -14.75 13.27 32.22
N LEU A 793 -15.22 14.36 31.59
CA LEU A 793 -15.08 15.73 32.11
C LEU A 793 -15.86 15.91 33.42
N ILE A 794 -17.12 15.49 33.46
CA ILE A 794 -17.96 15.54 34.66
C ILE A 794 -17.34 14.68 35.77
N SER A 795 -16.87 13.48 35.43
CA SER A 795 -16.21 12.60 36.40
C SER A 795 -14.93 13.23 36.97
N LEU A 796 -14.10 13.85 36.12
CA LEU A 796 -12.91 14.58 36.56
C LEU A 796 -13.29 15.75 37.48
N ILE A 797 -14.27 16.56 37.09
CA ILE A 797 -14.77 17.70 37.89
C ILE A 797 -15.31 17.20 39.23
N LEU A 798 -16.13 16.15 39.26
CA LEU A 798 -16.70 15.59 40.49
C LEU A 798 -15.60 15.03 41.41
N LEU A 799 -14.58 14.37 40.88
CA LEU A 799 -13.44 13.91 41.67
C LEU A 799 -12.64 15.07 42.24
N ILE A 800 -12.46 16.15 41.47
CA ILE A 800 -11.87 17.39 41.97
C ILE A 800 -12.74 18.01 43.06
N PHE A 801 -14.07 18.06 42.93
CA PHE A 801 -14.96 18.54 43.99
C PHE A 801 -14.96 17.65 45.22
N GLN A 802 -14.95 16.32 45.04
CA GLN A 802 -14.84 15.34 46.13
C GLN A 802 -13.54 15.51 46.89
N MET A 803 -12.50 15.97 46.20
CA MET A 803 -11.29 16.41 46.88
C MET A 803 -11.73 17.49 47.87
N PHE A 804 -12.14 18.69 47.48
CA PHE A 804 -12.42 19.78 48.44
C PHE A 804 -13.55 19.53 49.46
N TYR A 805 -14.60 18.81 49.05
CA TYR A 805 -15.82 18.64 49.81
C TYR A 805 -16.23 17.17 49.81
N ASN A 806 -15.99 16.45 50.90
CA ASN A 806 -16.37 15.04 51.02
C ASN A 806 -17.81 14.89 51.54
N ASN A 807 -18.80 15.06 50.65
CA ASN A 807 -20.22 14.88 50.97
C ASN A 807 -20.77 13.56 50.40
N LYS A 808 -21.76 12.96 51.08
CA LYS A 808 -22.48 11.76 50.61
C LYS A 808 -23.06 11.93 49.21
N TRP A 809 -23.54 13.13 48.87
CA TRP A 809 -24.06 13.45 47.53
C TRP A 809 -22.98 13.34 46.46
N ILE A 810 -21.80 13.93 46.67
CA ILE A 810 -20.69 13.88 45.72
C ILE A 810 -20.22 12.44 45.51
N ASN A 811 -20.07 11.67 46.60
CA ASN A 811 -19.71 10.24 46.53
C ASN A 811 -20.75 9.40 45.78
N LYS A 812 -22.05 9.71 45.93
CA LYS A 812 -23.12 9.05 45.18
C LYS A 812 -23.07 9.41 43.70
N SER A 813 -22.86 10.69 43.36
CA SER A 813 -22.71 11.16 41.98
C SER A 813 -21.50 10.52 41.27
N ILE A 814 -20.36 10.38 41.95
CA ILE A 814 -19.18 9.70 41.40
C ILE A 814 -19.47 8.22 41.12
N ARG A 815 -20.21 7.56 42.00
CA ARG A 815 -20.60 6.16 41.78
C ARG A 815 -21.53 6.03 40.57
N ILE A 816 -22.47 6.96 40.40
CA ILE A 816 -23.38 6.99 39.25
C ILE A 816 -22.60 7.25 37.96
N ILE A 817 -21.74 8.27 37.90
CA ILE A 817 -20.98 8.58 36.68
C ILE A 817 -20.02 7.44 36.31
N LYS A 818 -19.47 6.71 37.30
CA LYS A 818 -18.67 5.51 37.05
C LYS A 818 -19.47 4.41 36.35
N TRP A 819 -20.72 4.17 36.78
CA TRP A 819 -21.60 3.22 36.09
C TRP A 819 -22.01 3.68 34.69
N ILE A 820 -22.19 4.99 34.50
CA ILE A 820 -22.40 5.59 33.17
C ILE A 820 -21.17 5.34 32.28
N ILE A 821 -19.95 5.60 32.75
CA ILE A 821 -18.74 5.32 31.95
C ILE A 821 -18.66 3.83 31.59
N ILE A 822 -18.96 2.92 32.52
CA ILE A 822 -18.97 1.47 32.27
C ILE A 822 -20.01 1.08 31.22
N SER A 823 -21.21 1.69 31.23
CA SER A 823 -22.20 1.42 30.18
C SER A 823 -21.73 1.88 28.79
N GLY A 824 -20.97 2.98 28.72
CA GLY A 824 -20.31 3.40 27.48
C GLY A 824 -19.30 2.37 26.97
N ILE A 825 -18.52 1.72 27.83
CA ILE A 825 -17.60 0.63 27.42
C ILE A 825 -18.38 -0.58 26.89
N PHE A 826 -19.52 -0.89 27.51
CA PHE A 826 -20.39 -1.96 27.04
C PHE A 826 -20.97 -1.66 25.65
N ILE A 827 -21.47 -0.44 25.43
CA ILE A 827 -21.95 0.03 24.12
C ILE A 827 -20.84 -0.03 23.06
N HIS A 828 -19.61 0.39 23.42
CA HIS A 828 -18.45 0.29 22.54
C HIS A 828 -18.19 -1.17 22.14
N THR A 829 -18.20 -2.08 23.11
CA THR A 829 -17.99 -3.51 22.87
C THR A 829 -19.05 -4.09 21.93
N LEU A 830 -20.33 -3.73 22.13
CA LEU A 830 -21.41 -4.11 21.22
C LEU A 830 -21.23 -3.54 19.81
N GLY A 831 -20.74 -2.30 19.68
CA GLY A 831 -20.41 -1.70 18.39
C GLY A 831 -19.32 -2.44 17.63
N LEU A 832 -18.25 -2.88 18.33
CA LEU A 832 -17.19 -3.70 17.73
C LEU A 832 -17.70 -5.10 17.34
N ILE A 833 -18.53 -5.74 18.17
CA ILE A 833 -19.13 -7.05 17.86
C ILE A 833 -20.06 -6.94 16.64
N ALA A 834 -20.91 -5.91 16.59
CA ALA A 834 -21.76 -5.65 15.44
C ALA A 834 -20.93 -5.48 14.17
N ARG A 835 -19.85 -4.69 14.23
CA ARG A 835 -18.94 -4.49 13.10
C ARG A 835 -18.28 -5.79 12.65
N TRP A 836 -17.80 -6.63 13.58
CA TRP A 836 -17.23 -7.93 13.28
C TRP A 836 -18.23 -8.83 12.53
N ILE A 837 -19.47 -8.89 13.01
CA ILE A 837 -20.53 -9.69 12.36
C ILE A 837 -20.83 -9.16 10.95
N ILE A 838 -20.88 -7.84 10.76
CA ILE A 838 -21.14 -7.22 9.45
C ILE A 838 -20.00 -7.53 8.47
N SER A 839 -18.75 -7.31 8.89
CA SER A 839 -17.56 -7.40 8.03
C SER A 839 -17.07 -8.83 7.78
N ASN A 840 -17.52 -9.81 8.56
CA ASN A 840 -17.02 -11.20 8.57
C ASN A 840 -15.53 -11.31 8.95
N HIS A 841 -14.93 -10.27 9.54
CA HIS A 841 -13.55 -10.30 10.04
C HIS A 841 -13.42 -9.44 11.30
N ALA A 842 -12.36 -9.65 12.08
CA ALA A 842 -12.15 -8.85 13.28
C ALA A 842 -11.95 -7.35 12.93
N PRO A 843 -12.54 -6.41 13.69
CA PRO A 843 -12.60 -4.99 13.35
C PRO A 843 -11.33 -4.25 13.78
N TRP A 844 -10.19 -4.61 13.18
CA TRP A 844 -8.89 -3.93 13.31
C TRP A 844 -8.01 -4.14 12.07
N THR A 845 -8.60 -4.29 10.87
CA THR A 845 -7.83 -4.53 9.63
C THR A 845 -7.38 -3.25 8.95
N ASN A 846 -8.06 -2.12 9.22
CA ASN A 846 -7.74 -0.81 8.66
C ASN A 846 -7.46 0.24 9.75
N GLY A 847 -6.99 1.42 9.35
CA GLY A 847 -6.59 2.48 10.29
C GLY A 847 -7.73 3.01 11.17
N TYR A 848 -8.95 3.11 10.64
CA TYR A 848 -10.12 3.51 11.44
C TYR A 848 -10.44 2.46 12.50
N GLU A 849 -10.48 1.20 12.09
CA GLU A 849 -10.76 0.05 12.93
C GLU A 849 -9.72 -0.13 14.04
N ALA A 850 -8.44 0.02 13.71
CA ALA A 850 -7.36 0.00 14.69
C ALA A 850 -7.51 1.13 15.73
N MET A 851 -7.95 2.32 15.32
CA MET A 851 -8.14 3.43 16.26
C MET A 851 -9.33 3.22 17.20
N ILE A 852 -10.50 2.78 16.71
CA ILE A 852 -11.65 2.46 17.60
C ILE A 852 -11.29 1.34 18.58
N TYR A 853 -10.52 0.34 18.13
CA TYR A 853 -10.03 -0.73 18.98
C TYR A 853 -9.01 -0.22 20.03
N THR A 854 -8.11 0.70 19.66
CA THR A 854 -7.19 1.38 20.59
C THR A 854 -7.95 2.10 21.71
N VAL A 855 -9.03 2.80 21.35
CA VAL A 855 -9.91 3.48 22.31
C VAL A 855 -10.54 2.48 23.26
N TRP A 856 -11.07 1.37 22.74
CA TRP A 856 -11.63 0.30 23.56
C TRP A 856 -10.59 -0.30 24.53
N ALA A 857 -9.37 -0.58 24.06
CA ALA A 857 -8.28 -1.08 24.88
C ALA A 857 -7.85 -0.07 25.97
N THR A 858 -7.83 1.23 25.64
CA THR A 858 -7.54 2.32 26.58
C THR A 858 -8.60 2.38 27.70
N MET A 859 -9.88 2.25 27.33
CA MET A 859 -10.99 2.22 28.29
C MET A 859 -10.94 0.96 29.17
N LEU A 860 -10.62 -0.19 28.60
CA LEU A 860 -10.46 -1.44 29.34
C LEU A 860 -9.30 -1.33 30.35
N ALA A 861 -8.15 -0.78 29.93
CA ALA A 861 -7.03 -0.49 30.82
C ALA A 861 -7.45 0.44 31.96
N GLY A 862 -8.15 1.54 31.63
CA GLY A 862 -8.73 2.47 32.59
C GLY A 862 -9.61 1.77 33.61
N LEU A 863 -10.50 0.88 33.19
CA LEU A 863 -11.38 0.11 34.05
C LEU A 863 -10.60 -0.85 34.98
N ILE A 864 -9.58 -1.54 34.46
CA ILE A 864 -8.74 -2.45 35.26
C ILE A 864 -8.03 -1.68 36.38
N PHE A 865 -7.44 -0.53 36.07
CA PHE A 865 -6.72 0.30 37.05
C PHE A 865 -7.66 1.17 37.92
N SER A 866 -8.90 1.41 37.49
CA SER A 866 -9.92 2.15 38.25
C SER A 866 -10.25 1.51 39.59
N ARG A 867 -10.00 0.21 39.75
CA ARG A 867 -10.15 -0.50 41.02
C ARG A 867 -9.26 0.06 42.13
N LYS A 868 -8.23 0.83 41.76
CA LYS A 868 -7.27 1.46 42.69
C LYS A 868 -7.32 2.98 42.68
N SER A 869 -7.81 3.59 41.61
CA SER A 869 -7.85 5.04 41.44
C SER A 869 -8.99 5.48 40.54
N ASP A 870 -10.00 6.17 41.09
CA ASP A 870 -11.11 6.68 40.27
C ASP A 870 -10.64 7.78 39.30
N LEU A 871 -9.58 8.54 39.65
CA LEU A 871 -8.96 9.55 38.79
C LEU A 871 -8.40 8.95 37.50
N THR A 872 -7.91 7.71 37.59
CA THR A 872 -7.41 6.98 36.43
C THR A 872 -8.53 6.72 35.42
N LEU A 873 -9.74 6.35 35.88
CA LEU A 873 -10.87 6.11 35.01
C LEU A 873 -11.31 7.38 34.27
N SER A 874 -11.40 8.52 34.97
CA SER A 874 -11.78 9.79 34.36
C SER A 874 -10.75 10.24 33.33
N ALA A 875 -9.46 10.13 33.67
CA ALA A 875 -8.36 10.45 32.77
C ALA A 875 -8.39 9.59 31.49
N THR A 876 -8.54 8.27 31.61
CA THR A 876 -8.63 7.39 30.44
C THR A 876 -9.89 7.62 29.61
N THR A 877 -11.00 8.02 30.24
CA THR A 877 -12.24 8.35 29.52
C THR A 877 -12.06 9.60 28.67
N LEU A 878 -11.41 10.64 29.22
CA LEU A 878 -11.08 11.85 28.46
C LEU A 878 -10.10 11.56 27.31
N VAL A 879 -9.03 10.80 27.57
CA VAL A 879 -8.09 10.38 26.51
C VAL A 879 -8.81 9.62 25.41
N SER A 880 -9.69 8.70 25.77
CA SER A 880 -10.49 7.91 24.82
C SER A 880 -11.39 8.79 23.95
N SER A 881 -11.95 9.86 24.53
CA SER A 881 -12.70 10.85 23.74
C SER A 881 -11.78 11.63 22.78
N MET A 882 -10.57 12.02 23.18
CA MET A 882 -9.63 12.72 22.31
C MET A 882 -9.15 11.84 21.15
N LEU A 883 -8.94 10.54 21.39
CA LEU A 883 -8.59 9.58 20.35
C LEU A 883 -9.74 9.38 19.35
N LEU A 884 -11.00 9.30 19.82
CA LEU A 884 -12.15 9.29 18.92
C LEU A 884 -12.29 10.61 18.15
N LEU A 885 -12.04 11.76 18.77
CA LEU A 885 -12.01 13.04 18.06
C LEU A 885 -10.96 13.05 16.94
N PHE A 886 -9.78 12.50 17.20
CA PHE A 886 -8.72 12.36 16.21
C PHE A 886 -9.16 11.49 15.01
N THR A 887 -9.91 10.39 15.23
CA THR A 887 -10.46 9.61 14.09
C THR A 887 -11.27 10.45 13.12
N TRP A 888 -12.01 11.42 13.66
CA TRP A 888 -12.90 12.27 12.91
C TRP A 888 -12.14 13.42 12.22
N ILE A 889 -11.24 14.10 12.95
CA ILE A 889 -10.41 15.20 12.39
C ILE A 889 -9.44 14.66 11.32
N SER A 890 -8.89 13.46 11.50
CA SER A 890 -8.04 12.81 10.51
C SER A 890 -8.81 12.18 9.35
N TYR A 891 -10.15 12.21 9.40
CA TYR A 891 -11.04 11.66 8.38
C TYR A 891 -10.68 10.22 7.98
N LEU A 892 -10.39 9.39 8.98
CA LEU A 892 -10.13 7.97 8.73
C LEU A 892 -11.38 7.33 8.13
N ASP A 893 -11.23 6.61 7.02
CA ASP A 893 -12.34 5.98 6.33
C ASP A 893 -12.86 4.76 7.14
N PRO A 894 -14.11 4.78 7.62
CA PRO A 894 -14.68 3.67 8.37
C PRO A 894 -15.52 2.75 7.50
N THR A 895 -15.47 2.90 6.17
CA THR A 895 -16.05 1.94 5.22
C THR A 895 -15.65 0.52 5.61
N ILE A 896 -16.58 -0.41 5.45
CA ILE A 896 -16.29 -1.83 5.69
C ILE A 896 -15.79 -2.40 4.37
N THR A 897 -14.48 -2.48 4.24
CA THR A 897 -13.79 -2.98 3.06
C THR A 897 -13.49 -4.47 3.18
N ASN A 898 -13.30 -5.12 2.04
CA ASN A 898 -12.79 -6.48 2.01
C ASN A 898 -11.32 -6.52 2.44
N VAL A 899 -10.94 -7.63 3.08
CA VAL A 899 -9.59 -7.83 3.60
C VAL A 899 -8.64 -8.18 2.45
N VAL A 900 -7.55 -7.43 2.29
CA VAL A 900 -6.50 -7.78 1.31
C VAL A 900 -6.00 -9.21 1.60
N PRO A 901 -5.73 -10.06 0.59
CA PRO A 901 -5.47 -11.50 0.80
C PRO A 901 -4.40 -11.78 1.85
N VAL A 902 -3.35 -10.95 1.84
CA VAL A 902 -2.21 -11.02 2.75
C VAL A 902 -2.59 -10.80 4.22
N LEU A 903 -3.64 -10.02 4.46
CA LEU A 903 -4.12 -9.69 5.80
C LEU A 903 -5.11 -10.74 6.34
N ASN A 904 -5.56 -11.69 5.53
CA ASN A 904 -6.49 -12.74 5.94
C ASN A 904 -5.76 -13.88 6.67
N SER A 905 -5.15 -13.57 7.82
CA SER A 905 -4.36 -14.50 8.63
C SER A 905 -4.74 -14.44 10.10
N TYR A 906 -4.80 -15.62 10.74
CA TYR A 906 -5.02 -15.73 12.18
C TYR A 906 -3.94 -15.02 13.00
N TRP A 907 -2.68 -15.09 12.54
CA TRP A 907 -1.55 -14.45 13.23
C TRP A 907 -1.61 -12.93 13.17
N LEU A 908 -2.04 -12.36 12.04
CA LEU A 908 -2.21 -10.91 11.93
C LEU A 908 -3.26 -10.43 12.94
N MET A 909 -4.38 -11.15 13.05
CA MET A 909 -5.45 -10.79 13.98
C MET A 909 -4.93 -10.68 15.42
N ILE A 910 -4.12 -11.65 15.87
CA ILE A 910 -3.51 -11.60 17.20
C ILE A 910 -2.47 -10.49 17.29
N HIS A 911 -1.54 -10.42 16.33
CA HIS A 911 -0.49 -9.40 16.27
C HIS A 911 -1.04 -7.98 16.42
N VAL A 912 -1.96 -7.61 15.52
CA VAL A 912 -2.55 -6.27 15.48
C VAL A 912 -3.31 -5.99 16.76
N SER A 913 -4.09 -6.95 17.28
CA SER A 913 -4.83 -6.76 18.53
C SER A 913 -3.91 -6.50 19.73
N VAL A 914 -2.75 -7.17 19.82
CA VAL A 914 -1.81 -7.01 20.94
C VAL A 914 -1.03 -5.70 20.80
N ILE A 915 -0.49 -5.41 19.61
CA ILE A 915 0.33 -4.21 19.39
C ILE A 915 -0.51 -2.94 19.50
N VAL A 916 -1.73 -2.92 18.95
CA VAL A 916 -2.61 -1.74 18.99
C VAL A 916 -3.13 -1.52 20.41
N SER A 917 -3.43 -2.58 21.16
CA SER A 917 -3.78 -2.45 22.59
C SER A 917 -2.64 -1.86 23.41
N SER A 918 -1.39 -2.15 23.07
CA SER A 918 -0.21 -1.62 23.77
C SER A 918 -0.18 -0.08 23.77
N TYR A 919 -0.57 0.54 22.65
CA TYR A 919 -0.65 1.99 22.53
C TYR A 919 -1.68 2.57 23.50
N GLY A 920 -2.79 1.88 23.75
CA GLY A 920 -3.77 2.31 24.73
C GLY A 920 -3.18 2.42 26.16
N PHE A 921 -2.34 1.46 26.56
CA PHE A 921 -1.60 1.55 27.83
C PHE A 921 -0.53 2.66 27.77
N LEU A 922 0.26 2.78 26.71
CA LEU A 922 1.31 3.80 26.61
C LEU A 922 0.75 5.23 26.63
N ILE A 923 -0.34 5.49 25.90
CA ILE A 923 -1.04 6.78 25.89
C ILE A 923 -1.62 7.08 27.27
N MET A 924 -2.23 6.09 27.92
CA MET A 924 -2.67 6.21 29.31
C MET A 924 -1.50 6.58 30.23
N GLY A 925 -0.34 5.94 30.10
CA GLY A 925 0.85 6.28 30.89
C GLY A 925 1.34 7.71 30.65
N GLY A 926 1.41 8.13 29.38
CA GLY A 926 1.75 9.50 29.00
C GLY A 926 0.80 10.53 29.62
N PHE A 927 -0.51 10.28 29.57
CA PHE A 927 -1.50 11.20 30.13
C PHE A 927 -1.50 11.20 31.66
N LEU A 928 -1.32 10.06 32.33
CA LEU A 928 -1.15 10.01 33.79
C LEU A 928 0.14 10.71 34.22
N GLY A 929 1.20 10.64 33.41
CA GLY A 929 2.44 11.39 33.59
C GLY A 929 2.21 12.90 33.47
N LEU A 930 1.52 13.33 32.41
CA LEU A 930 1.13 14.73 32.22
C LEU A 930 0.27 15.23 33.38
N LEU A 931 -0.73 14.46 33.80
CA LEU A 931 -1.56 14.76 34.97
C LEU A 931 -0.73 14.86 36.25
N SER A 932 0.29 14.03 36.41
CA SER A 932 1.20 14.11 37.55
C SER A 932 2.05 15.39 37.53
N LEU A 933 2.55 15.82 36.36
CA LEU A 933 3.28 17.08 36.20
C LEU A 933 2.38 18.29 36.47
N ILE A 934 1.15 18.24 35.97
CA ILE A 934 0.06 19.17 36.27
C ILE A 934 -0.14 19.24 37.79
N LEU A 935 -0.33 18.12 38.49
CA LEU A 935 -0.45 18.14 39.96
C LEU A 935 0.78 18.70 40.69
N MET A 936 1.99 18.59 40.12
CA MET A 936 3.20 19.18 40.70
C MET A 936 3.19 20.71 40.68
N ILE A 937 2.62 21.33 39.64
CA ILE A 937 2.65 22.79 39.47
C ILE A 937 1.77 23.48 40.52
N PHE A 938 0.62 22.91 40.91
CA PHE A 938 -0.25 23.52 41.94
C PHE A 938 0.01 22.95 43.34
N LYS A 939 1.24 22.46 43.54
CA LYS A 939 1.78 22.14 44.85
C LYS A 939 2.04 23.41 45.65
N SER A 940 1.34 23.51 46.78
CA SER A 940 1.48 24.56 47.78
C SER A 940 1.81 23.97 49.15
N ASN A 941 2.21 24.81 50.11
CA ASN A 941 2.50 24.34 51.47
C ASN A 941 1.26 23.76 52.19
N LYS A 942 0.04 24.21 51.83
CA LYS A 942 -1.21 23.77 52.47
C LYS A 942 -1.71 22.39 52.00
N ASN A 943 -1.32 21.95 50.80
CA ASN A 943 -1.85 20.74 50.15
C ASN A 943 -0.77 19.69 49.84
N LYS A 944 0.47 19.94 50.27
CA LYS A 944 1.68 19.18 49.94
C LYS A 944 1.57 17.68 50.21
N GLU A 945 1.11 17.29 51.41
CA GLU A 945 1.04 15.87 51.78
C GLU A 945 0.15 15.08 50.85
N ILE A 946 -0.93 15.73 50.44
CA ILE A 946 -2.01 15.08 49.74
C ILE A 946 -1.73 14.99 48.23
N ILE A 947 -1.13 16.04 47.65
CA ILE A 947 -0.56 15.99 46.28
C ILE A 947 0.47 14.91 46.17
N ASN A 948 1.41 14.84 47.11
CA ASN A 948 2.49 13.86 47.04
C ASN A 948 1.93 12.43 47.11
N SER A 949 0.88 12.20 47.91
CA SER A 949 0.16 10.92 47.94
C SER A 949 -0.43 10.56 46.57
N LYS A 950 -1.12 11.51 45.93
CA LYS A 950 -1.75 11.31 44.61
C LYS A 950 -0.75 11.17 43.48
N ILE A 951 0.32 11.96 43.47
CA ILE A 951 1.42 11.80 42.53
C ILE A 951 2.07 10.44 42.73
N SER A 952 2.28 9.98 43.96
CA SER A 952 2.85 8.66 44.21
C SER A 952 1.94 7.54 43.70
N GLU A 953 0.63 7.65 43.92
CA GLU A 953 -0.38 6.73 43.38
C GLU A 953 -0.34 6.70 41.84
N LEU A 954 -0.43 7.87 41.20
CA LEU A 954 -0.40 8.01 39.74
C LEU A 954 0.93 7.55 39.14
N THR A 955 2.07 7.82 39.79
CA THR A 955 3.39 7.38 39.34
C THR A 955 3.50 5.86 39.40
N ILE A 956 2.95 5.22 40.44
CA ILE A 956 2.94 3.75 40.54
C ILE A 956 2.03 3.14 39.47
N ILE A 957 0.86 3.73 39.24
CA ILE A 957 -0.05 3.27 38.17
C ILE A 957 0.62 3.47 36.82
N ASN A 958 1.23 4.64 36.57
CA ASN A 958 1.97 4.95 35.37
C ASN A 958 3.09 3.95 35.12
N GLU A 959 3.95 3.66 36.11
CA GLU A 959 5.01 2.65 35.98
C GLU A 959 4.43 1.26 35.63
N LYS A 960 3.32 0.85 36.26
CA LYS A 960 2.66 -0.44 35.94
C LYS A 960 2.07 -0.46 34.54
N THR A 961 1.42 0.63 34.13
CA THR A 961 0.81 0.79 32.82
C THR A 961 1.89 0.77 31.72
N LEU A 962 3.00 1.49 31.92
CA LEU A 962 4.13 1.49 30.98
C LEU A 962 4.80 0.12 30.88
N ILE A 963 4.93 -0.62 31.99
CA ILE A 963 5.43 -2.00 31.94
C ILE A 963 4.53 -2.88 31.07
N ILE A 964 3.20 -2.81 31.25
CA ILE A 964 2.24 -3.59 30.46
C ILE A 964 2.28 -3.15 28.99
N GLY A 965 2.22 -1.84 28.73
CA GLY A 965 2.28 -1.29 27.39
C GLY A 965 3.56 -1.68 26.67
N LEU A 966 4.73 -1.55 27.30
CA LEU A 966 6.01 -1.95 26.70
C LEU A 966 6.06 -3.46 26.43
N PHE A 967 5.59 -4.30 27.36
CA PHE A 967 5.58 -5.75 27.15
C PHE A 967 4.63 -6.16 26.03
N MET A 968 3.44 -5.57 25.98
CA MET A 968 2.50 -5.81 24.87
C MET A 968 3.05 -5.32 23.54
N LEU A 969 3.74 -4.18 23.52
CA LEU A 969 4.39 -3.65 22.32
C LEU A 969 5.45 -4.64 21.82
N THR A 970 6.35 -5.09 22.70
CA THR A 970 7.40 -6.05 22.33
C THR A 970 6.84 -7.41 21.89
N ILE A 971 5.84 -7.94 22.61
CA ILE A 971 5.17 -9.19 22.22
C ILE A 971 4.44 -9.00 20.88
N GLY A 972 3.78 -7.86 20.70
CA GLY A 972 3.16 -7.46 19.45
C GLY A 972 4.16 -7.49 18.30
N THR A 973 5.28 -6.78 18.40
CA THR A 973 6.33 -6.75 17.37
C THR A 973 6.79 -8.15 16.98
N PHE A 974 7.05 -9.03 17.96
CA PHE A 974 7.44 -10.42 17.69
C PHE A 974 6.33 -11.21 16.97
N LEU A 975 5.07 -11.13 17.43
CA LEU A 975 3.95 -11.81 16.78
C LEU A 975 3.75 -11.33 15.34
N GLY A 976 4.10 -10.08 15.04
CA GLY A 976 4.12 -9.55 13.67
C GLY A 976 5.13 -10.26 12.80
N GLY A 977 6.23 -10.70 13.41
CA GLY A 977 7.20 -11.54 12.74
C GLY A 977 6.79 -12.97 12.49
N VAL A 978 6.09 -13.57 13.45
CA VAL A 978 5.48 -14.87 13.24
C VAL A 978 4.49 -14.80 12.07
N TRP A 979 3.67 -13.74 12.04
CA TRP A 979 2.79 -13.47 10.90
C TRP A 979 3.58 -13.31 9.59
N ALA A 980 4.62 -12.47 9.53
CA ALA A 980 5.42 -12.27 8.32
C ALA A 980 6.04 -13.58 7.81
N ASN A 981 6.54 -14.42 8.72
CA ASN A 981 7.11 -15.71 8.40
C ASN A 981 6.08 -16.71 7.83
N GLU A 982 4.86 -16.71 8.35
CA GLU A 982 3.76 -17.57 7.88
C GLU A 982 3.16 -17.06 6.57
N SER A 983 3.02 -15.74 6.43
CA SER A 983 2.40 -15.15 5.25
C SER A 983 3.36 -15.13 4.07
N TRP A 984 4.61 -14.67 4.25
CA TRP A 984 5.58 -14.40 3.18
C TRP A 984 6.90 -15.14 3.43
N GLY A 985 6.90 -16.24 4.20
CA GLY A 985 8.04 -17.16 4.31
C GLY A 985 9.31 -16.61 4.97
N ARG A 986 9.32 -15.34 5.41
CA ARG A 986 10.48 -14.68 6.01
C ARG A 986 10.08 -13.65 7.06
N TYR A 987 10.90 -13.54 8.09
CA TYR A 987 10.81 -12.47 9.09
C TYR A 987 12.15 -11.75 9.28
N TRP A 988 13.29 -12.43 9.08
CA TRP A 988 14.61 -12.02 9.57
C TRP A 988 15.66 -11.84 8.45
N GLY A 989 15.34 -11.03 7.44
CA GLY A 989 16.17 -10.78 6.25
C GLY A 989 17.18 -9.64 6.41
N TRP A 990 17.46 -9.22 7.66
CA TRP A 990 18.26 -8.02 7.98
C TRP A 990 17.72 -6.78 7.27
N ASP A 991 16.40 -6.71 7.07
CA ASP A 991 15.75 -5.51 6.56
C ASP A 991 15.86 -4.38 7.60
N PRO A 992 16.11 -3.13 7.18
CA PRO A 992 16.08 -1.97 8.06
C PRO A 992 14.84 -1.92 8.97
N LYS A 993 13.65 -2.23 8.43
CA LYS A 993 12.40 -2.21 9.19
C LYS A 993 12.32 -3.33 10.20
N GLU A 994 12.78 -4.53 9.83
CA GLU A 994 12.81 -5.72 10.69
C GLU A 994 13.84 -5.58 11.81
N THR A 995 15.02 -5.02 11.50
CA THR A 995 16.14 -4.87 12.45
C THR A 995 15.95 -3.69 13.41
N TRP A 996 15.22 -2.66 12.97
CA TRP A 996 14.84 -1.52 13.79
C TRP A 996 13.81 -1.88 14.87
N ALA A 997 12.85 -2.73 14.53
CA ALA A 997 11.70 -3.10 15.37
C ALA A 997 12.10 -4.05 16.51
#